data_AF-A0A1C6E0Q2-F1
#
_entry.id   AF-A0A1C6E0Q2-F1
#
_cell.length_a   1.000
_cell.length_b   1.000
_cell.length_c   1.000
_cell.angle_alpha   90.00
_cell.angle_beta   90.00
_cell.angle_gamma   90.00
#
_symmetry.space_group_name_H-M   'P 1'
#
loop_
_entity.id
_entity.type
_entity.pdbx_description
1 polymer ?
#
loop_
_entity_poly.entity_id
_entity_poly.type
_entity_poly.pdbx_seq_one_letter_code
_entity_poly.pdbx_strand_id
1 'polypeptide(L)'
;MKRKRNLYHLWFCFAMLLFLAVPFKVKAETATTPVSISVQYGQTEARTILNMINEMRTSSTDAWYWKQDDTTKTYCTNLQPLQYDYDLEKTAMQRAAEIAIIYSHTRPNNKDTFSAFYENSVYYTYAGENIAAGYGTADSVNDGWREDNELYAGQGHRRNMLNSKFNCVGIGHVYYNGFHYWVENFAYRDKVNTTPVSADNTETTLTIPVATSKISNFNITFDKDEYSLKTGESTSISVSDPTISVFGHWGSRFVFVTDTPDLTIADSTVATLSGTITGISEGDTTISASLYGLTAHQTAAVKVHNCENHWDDGKITTTPTCTKTGVKQYTCTICSETKTEEIAALGHDYSSDWTIDTAAACETVGSKSHHCTRCDSKIDVTEIPASGHSWNDGSITTEPTCTDEGVKTFTCNSCGKTRTEEVAALGHNYSSDWTIDTAAACETVGSKSHHCTRCDSKIDVTEIPASGHSWNDGAITTEPTCTDEGVKTFTCNACGKTRTEAVAALGHNYSSDWTIDTAAACETVGSKSHHCTRCDSKKDITEIPASGKHTWNNGVITKPATIAEEGVKTYTCTVCGVTRTETIAKLPMPTVTPVPTATPTPAITSAPTVTPTPSVSVGTKITDKKTGNIYKVTSSRSSSQTVAFIGNKVKTSVTIPTTIKIKGATYKVTEISTNAFKNNRKLKKVVIGQNIVRIGKNAFYGCKKLTSITIKSSRLTLKNIGKNAFKNTSPKATVKVPKKQKVLYNQILKKRGLNKKAKVK
;
A
#
# COMPACT_ATOMS: atom_id res chain seq x y z
N MET A 1 -32.23 51.07 -71.66
CA MET A 1 -32.23 50.24 -72.90
C MET A 1 -31.27 49.06 -72.75
N LYS A 2 -31.43 48.03 -73.60
CA LYS A 2 -30.52 46.86 -73.83
C LYS A 2 -29.09 47.34 -74.25
N ARG A 3 -27.97 46.59 -74.22
CA ARG A 3 -27.62 45.17 -73.90
C ARG A 3 -26.07 44.98 -73.89
N LYS A 4 -25.57 43.92 -73.23
CA LYS A 4 -24.32 43.12 -73.49
C LYS A 4 -22.95 43.85 -73.43
N ARG A 5 -21.88 43.35 -72.78
CA ARG A 5 -21.20 42.02 -72.64
C ARG A 5 -20.17 41.67 -73.75
N ASN A 6 -18.96 41.40 -73.25
CA ASN A 6 -17.96 40.40 -73.66
C ASN A 6 -16.86 40.73 -74.70
N LEU A 7 -15.62 40.75 -74.18
CA LEU A 7 -14.52 39.82 -74.48
C LEU A 7 -13.83 39.87 -75.85
N TYR A 8 -12.50 40.07 -75.84
CA TYR A 8 -11.58 39.68 -76.91
C TYR A 8 -10.31 39.01 -76.35
N HIS A 9 -9.88 37.94 -77.03
CA HIS A 9 -8.64 37.17 -76.84
C HIS A 9 -7.41 38.00 -77.31
N LEU A 10 -6.22 37.94 -76.69
CA LEU A 10 -5.25 36.82 -76.50
C LEU A 10 -4.44 36.50 -77.78
N TRP A 11 -3.19 36.97 -77.84
CA TRP A 11 -1.98 36.54 -78.61
C TRP A 11 -1.02 37.76 -78.75
N PHE A 12 0.32 37.71 -78.68
CA PHE A 12 1.29 36.63 -78.44
C PHE A 12 2.66 37.20 -77.95
N CYS A 13 3.62 36.32 -77.62
CA CYS A 13 5.08 36.56 -77.44
C CYS A 13 5.64 37.23 -76.16
N PHE A 14 6.17 36.37 -75.27
CA PHE A 14 7.57 36.35 -74.80
C PHE A 14 8.47 37.57 -75.11
N ALA A 15 8.93 38.27 -74.05
CA ALA A 15 10.35 38.47 -73.71
C ALA A 15 10.58 39.60 -72.68
N MET A 16 10.66 39.28 -71.38
CA MET A 16 11.63 39.94 -70.48
C MET A 16 11.84 39.12 -69.19
N LEU A 17 12.93 38.34 -69.13
CA LEU A 17 13.56 38.05 -67.84
C LEU A 17 14.23 39.34 -67.36
N LEU A 18 13.77 39.89 -66.24
CA LEU A 18 14.58 40.42 -65.12
C LEU A 18 13.63 41.16 -64.16
N PHE A 19 13.00 40.44 -63.24
CA PHE A 19 12.57 41.03 -61.97
C PHE A 19 13.45 40.48 -60.87
N LEU A 20 14.04 41.41 -60.11
CA LEU A 20 15.03 41.16 -59.08
C LEU A 20 14.54 40.09 -58.09
N ALA A 21 15.17 38.91 -58.15
CA ALA A 21 15.13 37.96 -57.05
C ALA A 21 15.93 38.53 -55.88
N VAL A 22 15.32 39.49 -55.16
CA VAL A 22 15.79 39.87 -53.83
C VAL A 22 15.71 38.58 -53.00
N PRO A 23 16.81 38.08 -52.43
CA PRO A 23 16.72 36.95 -51.53
C PRO A 23 16.00 37.43 -50.28
N PHE A 24 14.68 37.19 -50.24
CA PHE A 24 13.98 37.11 -48.98
C PHE A 24 14.76 36.11 -48.13
N LYS A 25 15.44 36.60 -47.09
CA LYS A 25 15.90 35.76 -46.00
C LYS A 25 14.65 35.15 -45.39
N VAL A 26 14.23 34.00 -45.92
CA VAL A 26 13.35 33.08 -45.23
C VAL A 26 14.06 32.82 -43.91
N LYS A 27 13.56 33.43 -42.82
CA LYS A 27 14.02 33.07 -41.49
C LYS A 27 13.74 31.58 -41.39
N ALA A 28 14.79 30.78 -41.25
CA ALA A 28 14.64 29.34 -41.04
C ALA A 28 13.60 29.13 -39.93
N GLU A 29 12.56 28.35 -40.22
CA GLU A 29 11.52 28.11 -39.23
C GLU A 29 12.19 27.48 -38.00
N THR A 30 11.90 28.03 -36.82
CA THR A 30 12.60 27.60 -35.61
C THR A 30 12.25 26.14 -35.35
N ALA A 31 13.26 25.27 -35.28
CA ALA A 31 13.05 23.87 -34.98
C ALA A 31 12.23 23.71 -33.70
N THR A 32 11.15 22.92 -33.78
CA THR A 32 10.25 22.64 -32.67
C THR A 32 10.20 21.16 -32.37
N THR A 33 10.21 20.84 -31.09
CA THR A 33 9.93 19.52 -30.53
C THR A 33 8.44 19.41 -30.22
N PRO A 34 7.76 18.32 -30.61
CA PRO A 34 6.39 18.03 -30.18
C PRO A 34 6.43 17.48 -28.74
N VAL A 35 6.04 18.30 -27.76
CA VAL A 35 6.07 17.93 -26.34
C VAL A 35 4.65 17.60 -25.87
N SER A 36 4.38 16.35 -25.52
CA SER A 36 3.08 15.91 -25.01
C SER A 36 2.97 16.05 -23.49
N ILE A 37 1.89 16.67 -23.02
CA ILE A 37 1.57 16.82 -21.58
C ILE A 37 0.11 16.40 -21.30
N SER A 38 -0.15 15.78 -20.15
CA SER A 38 -1.53 15.57 -19.65
C SER A 38 -1.98 16.80 -18.89
N VAL A 39 -3.17 17.33 -19.22
CA VAL A 39 -3.78 18.48 -18.56
C VAL A 39 -5.24 18.23 -18.23
N GLN A 40 -5.73 18.77 -17.13
CA GLN A 40 -7.17 18.78 -16.82
C GLN A 40 -7.78 20.14 -17.18
N TYR A 41 -8.79 20.17 -18.03
CA TYR A 41 -9.56 21.39 -18.28
C TYR A 41 -10.50 21.73 -17.13
N GLY A 42 -10.89 23.00 -17.01
CA GLY A 42 -11.82 23.47 -15.98
C GLY A 42 -12.78 24.54 -16.48
N GLN A 43 -13.36 24.34 -17.67
CA GLN A 43 -14.14 25.35 -18.39
C GLN A 43 -15.46 25.73 -17.71
N THR A 44 -16.05 24.85 -16.87
CA THR A 44 -17.26 25.18 -16.11
C THR A 44 -17.02 26.37 -15.17
N GLU A 45 -15.85 26.43 -14.53
CA GLU A 45 -15.48 27.55 -13.67
C GLU A 45 -15.00 28.75 -14.51
N ALA A 46 -14.19 28.51 -15.55
CA ALA A 46 -13.64 29.58 -16.42
C ALA A 46 -14.73 30.47 -17.03
N ARG A 47 -15.81 29.88 -17.55
CA ARG A 47 -16.94 30.60 -18.16
C ARG A 47 -17.63 31.58 -17.20
N THR A 48 -17.51 31.39 -15.88
CA THR A 48 -18.12 32.31 -14.89
C THR A 48 -17.45 33.69 -14.89
N ILE A 49 -16.19 33.79 -15.34
CA ILE A 49 -15.41 35.03 -15.35
C ILE A 49 -16.02 36.07 -16.29
N LEU A 50 -16.69 35.67 -17.38
CA LEU A 50 -17.45 36.57 -18.27
C LEU A 50 -18.38 37.51 -17.50
N ASN A 51 -19.12 36.97 -16.53
CA ASN A 51 -20.06 37.75 -15.72
C ASN A 51 -19.32 38.74 -14.82
N MET A 52 -18.12 38.40 -14.35
CA MET A 52 -17.29 39.26 -13.52
C MET A 52 -16.67 40.41 -14.33
N ILE A 53 -16.18 40.12 -15.54
CA ILE A 53 -15.71 41.13 -16.50
C ILE A 53 -16.85 42.10 -16.82
N ASN A 54 -18.04 41.58 -17.14
CA ASN A 54 -19.19 42.40 -17.52
C ASN A 54 -19.80 43.18 -16.33
N GLU A 55 -19.77 42.64 -15.11
CA GLU A 55 -20.11 43.35 -13.87
C GLU A 55 -19.17 44.56 -13.66
N MET A 56 -17.88 44.42 -13.96
CA MET A 56 -16.93 45.53 -13.91
C MET A 56 -17.12 46.53 -15.06
N ARG A 57 -17.21 46.06 -16.33
CA ARG A 57 -17.34 46.92 -17.52
C ARG A 57 -18.57 47.82 -17.50
N THR A 58 -19.69 47.32 -16.98
CA THR A 58 -20.97 48.07 -16.92
C THR A 58 -21.14 48.91 -15.66
N SER A 59 -20.24 48.81 -14.69
CA SER A 59 -20.32 49.55 -13.43
C SER A 59 -19.84 50.99 -13.57
N SER A 60 -20.74 51.96 -13.36
CA SER A 60 -20.42 53.40 -13.31
C SER A 60 -19.42 53.80 -12.21
N THR A 61 -19.13 52.91 -11.26
CA THR A 61 -18.19 53.15 -10.15
C THR A 61 -16.91 52.32 -10.24
N ASP A 62 -16.88 51.26 -11.05
CA ASP A 62 -15.77 50.31 -11.13
C ASP A 62 -15.15 50.19 -12.54
N ALA A 63 -15.82 50.66 -13.60
CA ALA A 63 -15.22 50.83 -14.91
C ALA A 63 -14.26 52.04 -14.91
N TRP A 64 -13.07 51.88 -14.36
CA TRP A 64 -12.00 52.89 -14.32
C TRP A 64 -10.62 52.26 -14.36
N TYR A 65 -9.60 52.98 -14.82
CA TYR A 65 -8.18 52.66 -14.63
C TYR A 65 -7.40 53.94 -14.28
N TRP A 66 -6.21 53.82 -13.70
CA TRP A 66 -5.36 55.00 -13.41
C TRP A 66 -4.89 55.69 -14.69
N LYS A 67 -4.44 56.95 -14.60
CA LYS A 67 -3.55 57.55 -15.60
C LYS A 67 -2.09 57.26 -15.21
N GLN A 68 -1.16 57.57 -16.11
CA GLN A 68 0.29 57.47 -15.85
C GLN A 68 0.78 58.33 -14.66
N ASP A 69 -0.06 59.23 -14.14
CA ASP A 69 0.20 60.04 -12.94
C ASP A 69 -0.11 59.33 -11.61
N ASP A 70 -0.61 58.08 -11.66
CA ASP A 70 -1.02 57.25 -10.51
C ASP A 70 -2.00 57.89 -9.51
N THR A 71 -2.60 59.02 -9.87
CA THR A 71 -3.40 59.88 -8.97
C THR A 71 -4.76 60.23 -9.57
N THR A 72 -4.86 60.31 -10.89
CA THR A 72 -6.09 60.56 -11.64
C THR A 72 -6.66 59.25 -12.17
N LYS A 73 -7.99 59.07 -12.07
CA LYS A 73 -8.70 57.95 -12.70
C LYS A 73 -9.30 58.36 -14.04
N THR A 74 -9.15 57.51 -15.05
CA THR A 74 -9.96 57.54 -16.26
C THR A 74 -11.12 56.58 -16.08
N TYR A 75 -12.36 57.08 -16.11
CA TYR A 75 -13.57 56.26 -16.05
C TYR A 75 -14.01 55.87 -17.48
N CYS A 76 -14.24 54.58 -17.71
CA CYS A 76 -14.71 54.04 -18.98
C CYS A 76 -16.23 54.06 -19.02
N THR A 77 -16.82 55.04 -19.69
CA THR A 77 -18.28 55.15 -19.85
C THR A 77 -18.77 54.38 -21.08
N ASN A 78 -20.04 53.96 -21.06
CA ASN A 78 -20.76 53.37 -22.19
C ASN A 78 -20.16 52.06 -22.77
N LEU A 79 -19.29 51.37 -22.03
CA LEU A 79 -18.79 50.05 -22.42
C LEU A 79 -19.94 49.06 -22.54
N GLN A 80 -20.03 48.40 -23.69
CA GLN A 80 -20.95 47.27 -23.87
C GLN A 80 -20.41 46.02 -23.16
N PRO A 81 -21.30 45.14 -22.63
CA PRO A 81 -20.93 43.80 -22.22
C PRO A 81 -20.22 43.06 -23.37
N LEU A 82 -19.17 42.32 -23.04
CA LEU A 82 -18.57 41.38 -23.98
C LEU A 82 -19.49 40.17 -24.15
N GLN A 83 -19.57 39.67 -25.38
CA GLN A 83 -20.17 38.39 -25.69
C GLN A 83 -19.18 37.25 -25.41
N TYR A 84 -19.68 36.08 -25.05
CA TYR A 84 -18.84 34.88 -24.97
C TYR A 84 -18.64 34.29 -26.36
N ASP A 85 -17.40 33.92 -26.69
CA ASP A 85 -17.06 33.31 -27.97
C ASP A 85 -16.44 31.92 -27.79
N TYR A 86 -17.13 30.89 -28.30
CA TYR A 86 -16.75 29.50 -28.13
C TYR A 86 -15.67 29.00 -29.11
N ASP A 87 -15.28 29.77 -30.14
CA ASP A 87 -14.07 29.46 -30.90
C ASP A 87 -12.86 30.10 -30.23
N LEU A 88 -13.02 31.32 -29.70
CA LEU A 88 -12.00 32.00 -28.91
C LEU A 88 -11.74 31.30 -27.57
N GLU A 89 -12.72 30.58 -27.03
CA GLU A 89 -12.53 29.67 -25.90
C GLU A 89 -11.51 28.57 -26.22
N LYS A 90 -11.59 27.92 -27.39
CA LYS A 90 -10.65 26.88 -27.82
C LYS A 90 -9.23 27.44 -27.92
N THR A 91 -9.09 28.62 -28.51
CA THR A 91 -7.82 29.36 -28.55
C THR A 91 -7.28 29.63 -27.14
N ALA A 92 -8.13 30.10 -26.23
CA ALA A 92 -7.74 30.37 -24.85
C ALA A 92 -7.37 29.09 -24.07
N MET A 93 -8.01 27.94 -24.36
CA MET A 93 -7.65 26.64 -23.80
C MET A 93 -6.29 26.14 -24.31
N GLN A 94 -6.03 26.23 -25.62
CA GLN A 94 -4.70 25.97 -26.18
C GLN A 94 -3.65 26.86 -25.54
N ARG A 95 -3.92 28.18 -25.44
CA ARG A 95 -3.02 29.13 -24.78
C ARG A 95 -2.82 28.81 -23.30
N ALA A 96 -3.84 28.35 -22.57
CA ALA A 96 -3.74 27.92 -21.18
C ALA A 96 -2.81 26.70 -21.00
N ALA A 97 -2.85 25.73 -21.92
CA ALA A 97 -1.92 24.61 -21.93
C ALA A 97 -0.49 25.04 -22.35
N GLU A 98 -0.36 25.94 -23.33
CA GLU A 98 0.93 26.49 -23.74
C GLU A 98 1.63 27.26 -22.60
N ILE A 99 0.90 28.04 -21.80
CA ILE A 99 1.48 28.73 -20.63
C ILE A 99 1.77 27.82 -19.45
N ALA A 100 1.21 26.60 -19.42
CA ALA A 100 1.60 25.58 -18.46
C ALA A 100 3.00 25.03 -18.75
N ILE A 101 3.44 25.04 -20.02
CA ILE A 101 4.84 24.79 -20.38
C ILE A 101 5.68 26.06 -20.19
N ILE A 102 5.30 27.20 -20.78
CA ILE A 102 6.08 28.46 -20.72
C ILE A 102 5.18 29.65 -20.43
N TYR A 103 5.25 30.20 -19.22
CA TYR A 103 4.38 31.29 -18.78
C TYR A 103 4.77 32.63 -19.43
N SER A 104 4.24 32.87 -20.63
CA SER A 104 4.57 34.03 -21.46
C SER A 104 3.48 34.32 -22.51
N HIS A 105 3.41 35.60 -22.92
CA HIS A 105 2.70 36.04 -24.12
C HIS A 105 3.46 35.72 -25.43
N THR A 106 4.65 35.15 -25.36
CA THR A 106 5.31 34.49 -26.50
C THR A 106 5.07 32.99 -26.39
N ARG A 107 4.57 32.36 -27.46
CA ARG A 107 4.22 30.93 -27.46
C ARG A 107 5.46 30.04 -27.30
N PRO A 108 5.31 28.77 -26.86
CA PRO A 108 6.44 27.87 -26.68
C PRO A 108 7.30 27.70 -27.94
N ASN A 109 6.68 27.67 -29.12
CA ASN A 109 7.30 27.64 -30.46
C ASN A 109 7.91 28.99 -30.95
N ASN A 110 8.03 30.01 -30.09
CA ASN A 110 8.49 31.38 -30.43
C ASN A 110 7.56 32.19 -31.36
N LYS A 111 6.38 31.69 -31.72
CA LYS A 111 5.38 32.48 -32.46
C LYS A 111 4.68 33.48 -31.53
N ASP A 112 4.13 34.54 -32.12
CA ASP A 112 3.31 35.54 -31.41
C ASP A 112 2.05 34.89 -30.81
N THR A 113 1.54 35.37 -29.66
CA THR A 113 0.34 34.80 -29.02
C THR A 113 -0.86 34.71 -29.97
N PHE A 114 -1.09 35.74 -30.78
CA PHE A 114 -2.25 35.79 -31.68
C PHE A 114 -2.11 34.88 -32.90
N SER A 115 -0.95 34.26 -33.14
CA SER A 115 -0.85 33.18 -34.13
C SER A 115 -1.76 31.98 -33.81
N ALA A 116 -2.01 31.72 -32.52
CA ALA A 116 -2.96 30.68 -32.09
C ALA A 116 -4.41 30.97 -32.53
N PHE A 117 -4.78 32.24 -32.73
CA PHE A 117 -6.12 32.62 -33.19
C PHE A 117 -6.33 32.11 -34.62
N TYR A 118 -5.36 32.35 -35.50
CA TYR A 118 -5.41 31.87 -36.89
C TYR A 118 -5.36 30.33 -36.99
N GLU A 119 -4.58 29.66 -36.14
CA GLU A 119 -4.57 28.19 -36.03
C GLU A 119 -5.97 27.62 -35.69
N ASN A 120 -6.75 28.34 -34.87
CA ASN A 120 -8.13 27.99 -34.52
C ASN A 120 -9.19 28.59 -35.47
N SER A 121 -8.79 29.12 -36.63
CA SER A 121 -9.70 29.82 -37.58
C SER A 121 -10.46 31.02 -36.99
N VAL A 122 -9.91 31.67 -35.96
CA VAL A 122 -10.43 32.89 -35.35
C VAL A 122 -9.80 34.12 -36.01
N TYR A 123 -10.63 34.89 -36.72
CA TYR A 123 -10.24 36.15 -37.36
C TYR A 123 -10.76 37.34 -36.53
N TYR A 124 -9.93 38.38 -36.38
CA TYR A 124 -10.22 39.52 -35.50
C TYR A 124 -9.70 40.85 -36.08
N THR A 125 -10.29 41.97 -35.66
CA THR A 125 -9.78 43.34 -35.97
C THR A 125 -8.87 43.89 -34.87
N TYR A 126 -9.19 43.55 -33.62
CA TYR A 126 -8.39 43.86 -32.44
C TYR A 126 -8.36 42.61 -31.57
N ALA A 127 -7.23 42.34 -30.90
CA ALA A 127 -7.11 41.25 -29.93
C ALA A 127 -6.35 41.72 -28.68
N GLY A 128 -6.50 40.97 -27.59
CA GLY A 128 -5.78 41.14 -26.34
C GLY A 128 -5.74 39.83 -25.57
N GLU A 129 -4.72 39.64 -24.74
CA GLU A 129 -4.57 38.44 -23.91
C GLU A 129 -4.28 38.87 -22.46
N ASN A 130 -5.00 38.26 -21.51
CA ASN A 130 -4.61 38.23 -20.11
C ASN A 130 -4.20 36.79 -19.77
N ILE A 131 -3.08 36.61 -19.07
CA ILE A 131 -2.64 35.31 -18.56
C ILE A 131 -2.49 35.36 -17.04
N ALA A 132 -2.72 34.25 -16.37
CA ALA A 132 -2.47 34.10 -14.94
C ALA A 132 -2.20 32.64 -14.57
N ALA A 133 -1.42 32.43 -13.52
CA ALA A 133 -1.17 31.09 -13.01
C ALA A 133 -1.12 31.06 -11.47
N GLY A 134 -1.41 29.89 -10.88
CA GLY A 134 -1.43 29.65 -9.43
C GLY A 134 -2.69 30.13 -8.68
N TYR A 135 -3.66 30.72 -9.37
CA TYR A 135 -4.95 31.14 -8.78
C TYR A 135 -5.93 29.97 -8.75
N GLY A 136 -6.39 29.56 -7.57
CA GLY A 136 -7.17 28.32 -7.41
C GLY A 136 -8.68 28.39 -7.67
N THR A 137 -9.22 29.55 -8.08
CA THR A 137 -10.64 29.75 -8.44
C THR A 137 -10.83 30.92 -9.40
N ALA A 138 -11.91 30.92 -10.19
CA ALA A 138 -12.32 32.03 -11.07
C ALA A 138 -12.44 33.37 -10.32
N ASP A 139 -13.12 33.37 -9.17
CA ASP A 139 -13.21 34.51 -8.25
C ASP A 139 -11.82 35.14 -7.98
N SER A 140 -10.80 34.29 -7.78
CA SER A 140 -9.48 34.71 -7.31
C SER A 140 -8.57 35.20 -8.45
N VAL A 141 -8.68 34.62 -9.64
CA VAL A 141 -7.93 35.06 -10.81
C VAL A 141 -8.49 36.37 -11.36
N ASN A 142 -9.83 36.50 -11.42
CA ASN A 142 -10.48 37.76 -11.79
C ASN A 142 -10.17 38.88 -10.78
N ASP A 143 -10.26 38.65 -9.47
CA ASP A 143 -9.83 39.65 -8.48
C ASP A 143 -8.33 40.00 -8.62
N GLY A 144 -7.51 39.10 -9.17
CA GLY A 144 -6.11 39.33 -9.54
C GLY A 144 -5.96 40.25 -10.77
N TRP A 145 -6.52 39.85 -11.92
CA TRP A 145 -6.50 40.62 -13.17
C TRP A 145 -7.17 41.99 -13.06
N ARG A 146 -8.09 42.19 -12.09
CA ARG A 146 -8.68 43.50 -11.87
C ARG A 146 -7.70 44.54 -11.34
N GLU A 147 -6.58 44.16 -10.72
CA GLU A 147 -5.46 45.08 -10.41
C GLU A 147 -5.89 46.37 -9.65
N ASP A 148 -6.93 46.27 -8.81
CA ASP A 148 -7.57 47.40 -8.09
C ASP A 148 -6.61 48.22 -7.21
N ASN A 149 -5.56 47.56 -6.72
CA ASN A 149 -4.60 48.10 -5.76
C ASN A 149 -3.23 48.38 -6.40
N GLU A 150 -3.10 48.17 -7.71
CA GLU A 150 -1.88 48.41 -8.45
C GLU A 150 -1.85 49.84 -9.04
N LEU A 151 -0.64 50.30 -9.32
CA LEU A 151 -0.37 51.54 -10.06
C LEU A 151 -0.59 51.33 -11.56
N TYR A 152 -0.63 52.39 -12.36
CA TYR A 152 -0.89 52.33 -13.80
C TYR A 152 -0.03 51.32 -14.55
N ALA A 153 1.27 51.26 -14.25
CA ALA A 153 2.18 50.29 -14.88
C ALA A 153 1.71 48.84 -14.68
N GLY A 154 1.16 48.52 -13.51
CA GLY A 154 0.61 47.22 -13.13
C GLY A 154 -0.90 47.08 -13.35
N GLN A 155 -1.53 47.88 -14.22
CA GLN A 155 -2.95 47.74 -14.61
C GLN A 155 -3.13 47.23 -16.06
N GLY A 156 -2.26 46.31 -16.50
CA GLY A 156 -2.28 45.76 -17.85
C GLY A 156 -3.54 44.94 -18.12
N HIS A 157 -3.83 43.97 -17.26
CA HIS A 157 -4.96 43.06 -17.40
C HIS A 157 -6.30 43.80 -17.25
N ARG A 158 -6.34 44.75 -16.30
CA ARG A 158 -7.48 45.63 -16.07
C ARG A 158 -7.83 46.47 -17.30
N ARG A 159 -6.83 47.01 -17.99
CA ARG A 159 -7.05 47.78 -19.23
C ARG A 159 -7.58 46.93 -20.37
N ASN A 160 -7.16 45.66 -20.50
CA ASN A 160 -7.73 44.74 -21.48
C ASN A 160 -9.22 44.48 -21.21
N MET A 161 -9.59 44.15 -19.96
CA MET A 161 -11.00 43.98 -19.57
C MET A 161 -11.86 45.23 -19.82
N LEU A 162 -11.31 46.43 -19.66
CA LEU A 162 -12.02 47.71 -19.89
C LEU A 162 -11.87 48.28 -21.32
N ASN A 163 -11.20 47.58 -22.23
CA ASN A 163 -10.97 48.11 -23.57
C ASN A 163 -12.28 48.17 -24.36
N SER A 164 -12.62 49.36 -24.87
CA SER A 164 -13.81 49.59 -25.69
C SER A 164 -13.72 49.00 -27.09
N LYS A 165 -12.51 48.61 -27.54
CA LYS A 165 -12.29 47.98 -28.85
C LYS A 165 -12.77 46.53 -28.92
N PHE A 166 -12.93 45.83 -27.79
CA PHE A 166 -13.33 44.43 -27.77
C PHE A 166 -14.85 44.29 -27.65
N ASN A 167 -15.42 43.34 -28.41
CA ASN A 167 -16.84 42.96 -28.35
C ASN A 167 -17.06 41.53 -27.82
N CYS A 168 -16.02 40.69 -27.76
CA CYS A 168 -16.11 39.33 -27.27
C CYS A 168 -14.88 38.88 -26.47
N VAL A 169 -15.04 37.79 -25.72
CA VAL A 169 -13.99 37.11 -24.94
C VAL A 169 -14.20 35.60 -24.96
N GLY A 170 -13.10 34.85 -25.06
CA GLY A 170 -13.02 33.42 -24.78
C GLY A 170 -12.09 33.20 -23.58
N ILE A 171 -12.41 32.23 -22.71
CA ILE A 171 -11.73 32.07 -21.43
C ILE A 171 -11.31 30.60 -21.24
N GLY A 172 -10.01 30.36 -21.11
CA GLY A 172 -9.42 29.03 -20.95
C GLY A 172 -8.89 28.80 -19.54
N HIS A 173 -9.07 27.59 -19.04
CA HIS A 173 -8.53 27.13 -17.77
C HIS A 173 -7.99 25.71 -17.90
N VAL A 174 -6.70 25.56 -17.57
CA VAL A 174 -5.96 24.30 -17.51
C VAL A 174 -5.40 24.13 -16.10
N TYR A 175 -5.57 22.94 -15.53
CA TYR A 175 -4.86 22.48 -14.34
C TYR A 175 -3.77 21.49 -14.77
N TYR A 176 -2.54 21.78 -14.36
CA TYR A 176 -1.34 21.02 -14.72
C TYR A 176 -0.37 20.98 -13.54
N ASN A 177 0.07 19.78 -13.17
CA ASN A 177 1.06 19.50 -12.12
C ASN A 177 0.88 20.30 -10.80
N GLY A 178 -0.34 20.38 -10.28
CA GLY A 178 -0.64 21.09 -9.03
C GLY A 178 -0.94 22.59 -9.18
N PHE A 179 -0.87 23.15 -10.39
CA PHE A 179 -1.07 24.57 -10.66
C PHE A 179 -2.21 24.80 -11.65
N HIS A 180 -2.97 25.87 -11.43
CA HIS A 180 -4.00 26.35 -12.35
C HIS A 180 -3.41 27.43 -13.27
N TYR A 181 -3.73 27.37 -14.56
CA TYR A 181 -3.32 28.28 -15.62
C TYR A 181 -4.58 28.80 -16.31
N TRP A 182 -4.68 30.12 -16.42
CA TRP A 182 -5.88 30.82 -16.89
C TRP A 182 -5.52 31.80 -17.99
N VAL A 183 -6.39 31.89 -18.99
CA VAL A 183 -6.26 32.82 -20.11
C VAL A 183 -7.59 33.48 -20.41
N GLU A 184 -7.60 34.80 -20.53
CA GLU A 184 -8.66 35.53 -21.23
C GLU A 184 -8.10 35.96 -22.59
N ASN A 185 -8.74 35.53 -23.68
CA ASN A 185 -8.47 36.05 -25.00
C ASN A 185 -9.65 36.96 -25.39
N PHE A 186 -9.36 38.23 -25.61
CA PHE A 186 -10.31 39.26 -26.03
C PHE A 186 -10.20 39.49 -27.53
N ALA A 187 -11.33 39.78 -28.18
CA ALA A 187 -11.31 40.16 -29.58
C ALA A 187 -12.39 41.19 -29.96
N TYR A 188 -12.19 41.83 -31.10
CA TYR A 188 -13.26 42.33 -31.95
C TYR A 188 -13.49 41.36 -33.11
N ARG A 189 -14.69 40.80 -33.21
CA ARG A 189 -15.12 39.91 -34.30
C ARG A 189 -16.46 40.38 -34.88
N ASP A 190 -16.56 40.45 -36.21
CA ASP A 190 -17.84 40.73 -36.88
C ASP A 190 -18.86 39.60 -36.69
N LYS A 191 -18.36 38.36 -36.55
CA LYS A 191 -19.14 37.17 -36.22
C LYS A 191 -18.56 36.49 -34.98
N VAL A 192 -19.19 36.78 -33.84
CA VAL A 192 -18.92 36.11 -32.56
C VAL A 192 -19.64 34.76 -32.54
N ASN A 193 -18.97 33.68 -32.17
CA ASN A 193 -19.62 32.38 -32.02
C ASN A 193 -20.23 32.24 -30.61
N THR A 194 -21.48 32.65 -30.46
CA THR A 194 -22.25 32.54 -29.21
C THR A 194 -22.97 31.20 -29.03
N THR A 195 -22.78 30.24 -29.94
CA THR A 195 -23.46 28.93 -29.93
C THR A 195 -22.96 28.08 -28.76
N PRO A 196 -23.78 27.76 -27.74
CA PRO A 196 -23.29 27.05 -26.57
C PRO A 196 -22.81 25.63 -26.90
N VAL A 197 -21.57 25.34 -26.52
CA VAL A 197 -21.04 23.97 -26.45
C VAL A 197 -20.92 23.53 -24.99
N SER A 198 -20.90 22.23 -24.73
CA SER A 198 -20.65 21.68 -23.39
C SER A 198 -19.34 22.23 -22.80
N ALA A 199 -19.27 22.37 -21.48
CA ALA A 199 -18.04 22.78 -20.81
C ALA A 199 -17.11 21.58 -20.67
N ASP A 200 -15.92 21.66 -21.25
CA ASP A 200 -14.90 20.63 -21.08
C ASP A 200 -14.23 20.76 -19.70
N ASN A 201 -14.23 19.66 -18.95
CA ASN A 201 -13.54 19.55 -17.67
C ASN A 201 -12.79 18.19 -17.58
N THR A 202 -12.52 17.58 -18.74
CA THR A 202 -11.85 16.29 -18.85
C THR A 202 -10.33 16.44 -18.68
N GLU A 203 -9.68 15.33 -18.37
CA GLU A 203 -8.23 15.20 -18.52
C GLU A 203 -7.92 14.78 -19.97
N THR A 204 -6.92 15.40 -20.58
CA THR A 204 -6.54 15.17 -21.98
C THR A 204 -5.05 15.35 -22.19
N THR A 205 -4.48 14.58 -23.12
CA THR A 205 -3.09 14.72 -23.54
C THR A 205 -2.99 15.66 -24.74
N LEU A 206 -2.14 16.67 -24.64
CA LEU A 206 -1.91 17.67 -25.68
C LEU A 206 -0.45 17.67 -26.11
N THR A 207 -0.21 17.48 -27.41
CA THR A 207 1.11 17.66 -28.02
C THR A 207 1.31 19.12 -28.42
N ILE A 208 2.23 19.80 -27.75
CA ILE A 208 2.49 21.24 -27.91
C ILE A 208 3.84 21.43 -28.61
N PRO A 209 3.93 22.20 -29.71
CA PRO A 209 5.20 22.52 -30.34
C PRO A 209 5.98 23.50 -29.44
N VAL A 210 7.13 23.05 -28.93
CA VAL A 210 8.06 23.86 -28.13
C VAL A 210 9.32 24.08 -28.95
N ALA A 211 9.83 25.32 -29.03
CA ALA A 211 11.10 25.57 -29.72
C ALA A 211 12.22 24.75 -29.06
N THR A 212 12.92 23.91 -29.84
CA THR A 212 13.90 22.94 -29.31
C THR A 212 15.01 23.62 -28.52
N SER A 213 15.39 24.85 -28.91
CA SER A 213 16.36 25.70 -28.19
C SER A 213 15.94 26.16 -26.78
N LYS A 214 14.69 25.91 -26.36
CA LYS A 214 14.22 26.14 -24.99
C LYS A 214 14.24 24.88 -24.12
N ILE A 215 14.38 23.70 -24.72
CA ILE A 215 14.40 22.44 -23.98
C ILE A 215 15.84 22.10 -23.61
N SER A 216 16.04 21.72 -22.35
CA SER A 216 17.35 21.37 -21.80
C SER A 216 17.17 20.34 -20.68
N ASN A 217 18.10 19.39 -20.55
CA ASN A 217 18.06 18.28 -19.60
C ASN A 217 16.81 17.40 -19.70
N PHE A 218 17.02 16.12 -19.88
CA PHE A 218 16.01 15.10 -19.69
C PHE A 218 16.31 14.36 -18.37
N ASN A 219 15.29 14.11 -17.54
CA ASN A 219 15.42 13.30 -16.34
C ASN A 219 14.32 12.25 -16.31
N ILE A 220 14.65 11.10 -15.72
CA ILE A 220 13.72 9.97 -15.57
C ILE A 220 14.10 9.10 -14.37
N THR A 221 13.12 8.38 -13.84
CA THR A 221 13.30 7.41 -12.76
C THR A 221 13.20 5.98 -13.33
N PHE A 222 14.26 5.19 -13.18
CA PHE A 222 14.25 3.74 -13.41
C PHE A 222 13.66 3.01 -12.18
N ASP A 223 13.06 1.83 -12.35
CA ASP A 223 12.56 1.05 -11.20
C ASP A 223 13.66 0.49 -10.30
N LYS A 224 14.89 0.38 -10.81
CA LYS A 224 16.09 -0.07 -10.09
C LYS A 224 17.31 0.72 -10.54
N ASP A 225 18.26 0.92 -9.61
CA ASP A 225 19.59 1.44 -9.92
C ASP A 225 20.49 0.38 -10.60
N GLU A 226 20.21 -0.91 -10.36
CA GLU A 226 20.97 -2.04 -10.90
C GLU A 226 20.06 -3.26 -11.18
N TYR A 227 20.35 -3.97 -12.28
CA TYR A 227 19.78 -5.28 -12.61
C TYR A 227 20.89 -6.32 -12.61
N SER A 228 20.86 -7.28 -11.68
CA SER A 228 21.73 -8.45 -11.69
C SER A 228 21.02 -9.61 -12.40
N LEU A 229 21.67 -10.19 -13.41
CA LEU A 229 21.14 -11.26 -14.25
C LEU A 229 22.16 -12.39 -14.38
N LYS A 230 21.68 -13.61 -14.56
CA LYS A 230 22.48 -14.71 -15.12
C LYS A 230 22.51 -14.63 -16.64
N THR A 231 23.51 -15.25 -17.28
CA THR A 231 23.50 -15.49 -18.73
C THR A 231 22.22 -16.22 -19.15
N GLY A 232 21.50 -15.68 -20.14
CA GLY A 232 20.20 -16.17 -20.61
C GLY A 232 18.99 -15.71 -19.78
N GLU A 233 19.19 -15.13 -18.58
CA GLU A 233 18.10 -14.63 -17.76
C GLU A 233 17.52 -13.34 -18.33
N SER A 234 16.20 -13.15 -18.16
CA SER A 234 15.48 -11.97 -18.63
C SER A 234 14.62 -11.35 -17.54
N THR A 235 14.58 -10.02 -17.48
CA THR A 235 13.76 -9.28 -16.51
C THR A 235 13.09 -8.06 -17.15
N SER A 236 11.95 -7.65 -16.60
CA SER A 236 11.25 -6.45 -17.04
C SER A 236 11.93 -5.19 -16.51
N ILE A 237 12.00 -4.16 -17.36
CA ILE A 237 12.34 -2.79 -16.99
C ILE A 237 11.08 -1.92 -17.02
N SER A 238 11.01 -0.93 -16.14
CA SER A 238 10.02 0.13 -16.18
C SER A 238 10.64 1.48 -15.83
N VAL A 239 10.14 2.53 -16.47
CA VAL A 239 10.61 3.90 -16.26
C VAL A 239 9.43 4.82 -15.99
N SER A 240 9.64 5.84 -15.17
CA SER A 240 8.59 6.71 -14.64
C SER A 240 9.08 8.16 -14.48
N ASP A 241 8.12 9.08 -14.35
CA ASP A 241 8.36 10.52 -14.20
C ASP A 241 9.30 11.14 -15.27
N PRO A 242 9.08 10.92 -16.58
CA PRO A 242 9.85 11.60 -17.62
C PRO A 242 9.63 13.12 -17.52
N THR A 243 10.72 13.87 -17.37
CA THR A 243 10.68 15.32 -17.19
C THR A 243 11.75 16.04 -17.99
N ILE A 244 11.41 17.23 -18.49
CA ILE A 244 12.33 18.12 -19.20
C ILE A 244 12.45 19.47 -18.49
N SER A 245 13.59 20.15 -18.61
CA SER A 245 13.70 21.56 -18.19
C SER A 245 13.40 22.47 -19.38
N VAL A 246 12.40 23.34 -19.25
CA VAL A 246 12.05 24.31 -20.30
C VAL A 246 12.33 25.73 -19.84
N PHE A 247 13.11 26.48 -20.62
CA PHE A 247 13.44 27.87 -20.31
C PHE A 247 12.18 28.74 -20.32
N GLY A 248 11.90 29.40 -19.19
CA GLY A 248 10.68 30.20 -18.98
C GLY A 248 9.48 29.40 -18.45
N HIS A 249 9.66 28.12 -18.05
CA HIS A 249 8.66 27.42 -17.27
C HIS A 249 8.44 28.10 -15.90
N TRP A 250 7.18 28.12 -15.45
CA TRP A 250 6.75 28.71 -14.18
C TRP A 250 5.84 27.71 -13.49
N GLY A 251 6.12 27.38 -12.23
CA GLY A 251 5.40 26.35 -11.49
C GLY A 251 6.36 25.35 -10.84
N SER A 252 6.34 24.11 -11.31
CA SER A 252 7.28 23.05 -10.91
C SER A 252 8.71 23.34 -11.36
N ARG A 253 9.69 22.59 -10.82
CA ARG A 253 11.09 22.68 -11.27
C ARG A 253 11.29 22.21 -12.72
N PHE A 254 10.43 21.29 -13.17
CA PHE A 254 10.48 20.66 -14.48
C PHE A 254 9.08 20.55 -15.09
N VAL A 255 9.03 20.36 -16.41
CA VAL A 255 7.81 20.00 -17.15
C VAL A 255 7.76 18.47 -17.21
N PHE A 256 6.69 17.89 -16.67
CA PHE A 256 6.34 16.48 -16.78
C PHE A 256 5.68 16.22 -18.13
N VAL A 257 6.18 15.23 -18.86
CA VAL A 257 5.71 14.88 -20.21
C VAL A 257 5.06 13.49 -20.21
N THR A 258 4.33 13.17 -21.26
CA THR A 258 3.67 11.86 -21.44
C THR A 258 4.26 11.05 -22.59
N ASP A 259 5.24 11.60 -23.32
CA ASP A 259 5.90 10.87 -24.41
C ASP A 259 6.84 9.79 -23.84
N THR A 260 6.78 8.61 -24.43
CA THR A 260 7.63 7.47 -24.06
C THR A 260 9.09 7.74 -24.47
N PRO A 261 10.06 7.56 -23.57
CA PRO A 261 11.48 7.67 -23.90
C PRO A 261 11.98 6.45 -24.65
N ASP A 262 12.98 6.65 -25.50
CA ASP A 262 13.76 5.58 -26.10
C ASP A 262 14.76 5.06 -25.05
N LEU A 263 14.79 3.75 -24.82
CA LEU A 263 15.76 3.11 -23.93
C LEU A 263 16.83 2.38 -24.76
N THR A 264 18.10 2.54 -24.38
CA THR A 264 19.25 1.96 -25.07
C THR A 264 20.20 1.28 -24.08
N ILE A 265 20.86 0.22 -24.52
CA ILE A 265 21.90 -0.48 -23.75
C ILE A 265 23.27 -0.15 -24.35
N ALA A 266 24.25 0.18 -23.52
CA ALA A 266 25.53 0.72 -23.94
C ALA A 266 26.40 -0.33 -24.67
N ASP A 267 26.49 -1.52 -24.11
CA ASP A 267 27.10 -2.71 -24.72
C ASP A 267 26.04 -3.80 -24.87
N SER A 268 25.71 -4.14 -26.12
CA SER A 268 24.74 -5.16 -26.49
C SER A 268 25.29 -6.59 -26.47
N THR A 269 26.60 -6.76 -26.31
CA THR A 269 27.25 -8.09 -26.19
C THR A 269 27.14 -8.65 -24.77
N VAL A 270 27.06 -7.78 -23.76
CA VAL A 270 26.81 -8.14 -22.36
C VAL A 270 25.32 -8.44 -22.13
N ALA A 271 24.42 -7.54 -22.55
CA ALA A 271 22.97 -7.72 -22.43
C ALA A 271 22.21 -7.04 -23.57
N THR A 272 21.03 -7.53 -23.91
CA THR A 272 20.14 -6.93 -24.92
C THR A 272 18.88 -6.34 -24.29
N LEU A 273 18.24 -5.42 -25.00
CA LEU A 273 17.02 -4.73 -24.57
C LEU A 273 15.96 -4.77 -25.67
N SER A 274 14.88 -5.52 -25.44
CA SER A 274 13.74 -5.65 -26.38
C SER A 274 12.45 -5.88 -25.58
N GLY A 275 11.96 -4.83 -24.91
CA GLY A 275 10.86 -4.89 -23.94
C GLY A 275 11.28 -5.46 -22.57
N THR A 276 12.09 -6.50 -22.57
CA THR A 276 12.84 -6.99 -21.39
C THR A 276 14.35 -6.76 -21.57
N ILE A 277 15.07 -6.73 -20.46
CA ILE A 277 16.53 -6.83 -20.42
C ILE A 277 16.87 -8.32 -20.41
N THR A 278 17.79 -8.78 -21.26
CA THR A 278 18.23 -10.18 -21.32
C THR A 278 19.76 -10.28 -21.28
N GLY A 279 20.31 -11.01 -20.32
CA GLY A 279 21.76 -11.23 -20.20
C GLY A 279 22.29 -12.16 -21.29
N ILE A 280 23.38 -11.76 -21.96
CA ILE A 280 23.98 -12.47 -23.10
C ILE A 280 25.35 -13.06 -22.76
N SER A 281 26.23 -12.29 -22.12
CA SER A 281 27.57 -12.74 -21.72
C SER A 281 28.01 -12.04 -20.44
N GLU A 282 28.99 -12.62 -19.75
CA GLU A 282 29.47 -12.10 -18.46
C GLU A 282 30.15 -10.74 -18.61
N GLY A 283 29.71 -9.76 -17.80
CA GLY A 283 30.21 -8.40 -17.82
C GLY A 283 29.20 -7.38 -17.27
N ASP A 284 29.64 -6.12 -17.25
CA ASP A 284 28.85 -4.97 -16.80
C ASP A 284 28.50 -4.07 -18.00
N THR A 285 27.25 -3.62 -18.09
CA THR A 285 26.76 -2.66 -19.09
C THR A 285 25.77 -1.70 -18.43
N THR A 286 25.29 -0.69 -19.17
CA THR A 286 24.36 0.31 -18.62
C THR A 286 23.20 0.57 -19.57
N ILE A 287 22.02 0.81 -18.99
CA ILE A 287 20.85 1.28 -19.70
C ILE A 287 20.76 2.79 -19.55
N SER A 288 20.63 3.48 -20.68
CA SER A 288 20.37 4.91 -20.79
C SER A 288 18.98 5.15 -21.36
N ALA A 289 18.40 6.31 -21.05
CA ALA A 289 17.15 6.77 -21.65
C ALA A 289 17.41 8.04 -22.45
N SER A 290 16.72 8.23 -23.56
CA SER A 290 16.72 9.47 -24.33
C SER A 290 15.31 9.89 -24.74
N LEU A 291 15.07 11.20 -24.78
CA LEU A 291 13.82 11.78 -25.24
C LEU A 291 14.09 13.13 -25.91
N TYR A 292 13.45 13.39 -27.06
CA TYR A 292 13.61 14.61 -27.86
C TYR A 292 15.07 14.94 -28.26
N GLY A 293 15.94 13.94 -28.41
CA GLY A 293 17.36 14.13 -28.68
C GLY A 293 18.21 14.53 -27.46
N LEU A 294 17.66 14.45 -26.25
CA LEU A 294 18.39 14.60 -24.99
C LEU A 294 18.55 13.23 -24.31
N THR A 295 19.76 12.90 -23.90
CA THR A 295 20.03 11.73 -23.04
C THR A 295 19.81 12.11 -21.57
N ALA A 296 19.22 11.21 -20.79
CA ALA A 296 19.08 11.37 -19.35
C ALA A 296 20.45 11.25 -18.66
N HIS A 297 20.65 11.99 -17.57
CA HIS A 297 21.81 11.79 -16.70
C HIS A 297 21.64 10.54 -15.81
N GLN A 298 20.41 10.11 -15.55
CA GLN A 298 20.14 8.88 -14.83
C GLN A 298 20.35 7.68 -15.78
N THR A 299 21.01 6.65 -15.27
CA THR A 299 21.28 5.38 -15.95
C THR A 299 21.10 4.25 -14.95
N ALA A 300 20.67 3.08 -15.39
CA ALA A 300 20.67 1.87 -14.55
C ALA A 300 21.82 0.95 -14.96
N ALA A 301 22.52 0.36 -13.98
CA ALA A 301 23.53 -0.67 -14.24
C ALA A 301 22.88 -2.01 -14.59
N VAL A 302 23.51 -2.80 -15.45
CA VAL A 302 23.13 -4.18 -15.73
C VAL A 302 24.39 -5.03 -15.58
N LYS A 303 24.34 -6.00 -14.66
CA LYS A 303 25.45 -6.92 -14.39
C LYS A 303 25.02 -8.33 -14.77
N VAL A 304 25.77 -8.94 -15.68
CA VAL A 304 25.51 -10.30 -16.14
C VAL A 304 26.64 -11.18 -15.67
N HIS A 305 26.32 -12.33 -15.07
CA HIS A 305 27.30 -13.31 -14.63
C HIS A 305 26.96 -14.70 -15.17
N ASN A 306 27.99 -15.51 -15.43
CA ASN A 306 27.83 -16.91 -15.75
C ASN A 306 28.15 -17.75 -14.52
N CYS A 307 27.17 -18.46 -13.96
CA CYS A 307 27.36 -19.28 -12.76
C CYS A 307 28.52 -20.29 -12.90
N GLU A 308 28.81 -20.79 -14.11
CA GLU A 308 29.91 -21.72 -14.35
C GLU A 308 31.30 -21.16 -14.02
N ASN A 309 31.47 -19.83 -13.99
CA ASN A 309 32.72 -19.18 -13.62
C ASN A 309 32.84 -18.87 -12.11
N HIS A 310 31.76 -19.07 -11.32
CA HIS A 310 31.61 -18.50 -9.98
C HIS A 310 31.16 -19.49 -8.89
N TRP A 311 31.29 -20.81 -9.13
CA TRP A 311 31.05 -21.83 -8.11
C TRP A 311 32.10 -21.78 -6.98
N ASP A 312 31.66 -22.04 -5.75
CA ASP A 312 32.54 -22.26 -4.60
C ASP A 312 33.33 -23.60 -4.70
N ASP A 313 34.18 -23.90 -3.72
CA ASP A 313 34.93 -25.17 -3.67
C ASP A 313 34.04 -26.42 -3.50
N GLY A 314 32.74 -26.22 -3.20
CA GLY A 314 31.72 -27.23 -2.96
C GLY A 314 31.83 -27.94 -1.60
N LYS A 315 30.69 -28.14 -0.96
CA LYS A 315 30.56 -28.77 0.35
C LYS A 315 29.92 -30.16 0.24
N ILE A 316 30.50 -31.15 0.92
CA ILE A 316 29.83 -32.46 1.09
C ILE A 316 28.59 -32.26 1.97
N THR A 317 27.41 -32.48 1.40
CA THR A 317 26.12 -32.40 2.10
C THR A 317 25.62 -33.77 2.53
N THR A 318 25.97 -34.81 1.78
CA THR A 318 25.71 -36.22 2.13
C THR A 318 27.00 -37.01 1.96
N THR A 319 27.51 -37.61 3.04
CA THR A 319 28.69 -38.47 2.99
C THR A 319 28.34 -39.81 2.31
N PRO A 320 29.15 -40.32 1.36
CA PRO A 320 28.93 -41.64 0.78
C PRO A 320 29.10 -42.75 1.83
N THR A 321 28.38 -43.86 1.65
CA THR A 321 28.54 -45.08 2.44
C THR A 321 29.00 -46.23 1.53
N CYS A 322 29.16 -47.45 2.06
CA CYS A 322 29.50 -48.62 1.25
C CYS A 322 28.50 -48.93 0.13
N THR A 323 27.22 -48.58 0.32
CA THR A 323 26.11 -48.96 -0.57
C THR A 323 25.30 -47.79 -1.11
N LYS A 324 25.53 -46.56 -0.62
CA LYS A 324 24.84 -45.35 -1.06
C LYS A 324 25.85 -44.30 -1.50
N THR A 325 25.56 -43.64 -2.62
CA THR A 325 26.31 -42.49 -3.11
C THR A 325 26.17 -41.31 -2.15
N GLY A 326 27.20 -40.47 -2.13
CA GLY A 326 27.21 -39.18 -1.44
C GLY A 326 26.87 -38.04 -2.38
N VAL A 327 26.78 -36.83 -1.84
CA VAL A 327 26.49 -35.61 -2.61
C VAL A 327 27.43 -34.50 -2.17
N LYS A 328 28.08 -33.87 -3.16
CA LYS A 328 28.79 -32.61 -3.01
C LYS A 328 27.96 -31.50 -3.66
N GLN A 329 27.64 -30.47 -2.89
CA GLN A 329 26.86 -29.32 -3.36
C GLN A 329 27.77 -28.12 -3.54
N TYR A 330 27.74 -27.52 -4.73
CA TYR A 330 28.39 -26.27 -5.06
C TYR A 330 27.38 -25.12 -4.97
N THR A 331 27.83 -23.95 -4.55
CA THR A 331 27.03 -22.72 -4.47
C THR A 331 27.66 -21.63 -5.33
N CYS A 332 26.88 -20.95 -6.16
CA CYS A 332 27.35 -19.81 -6.93
C CYS A 332 27.57 -18.61 -5.99
N THR A 333 28.79 -18.10 -5.95
CA THR A 333 29.23 -17.02 -5.06
C THR A 333 28.54 -15.68 -5.32
N ILE A 334 27.88 -15.50 -6.48
CA ILE A 334 27.14 -14.29 -6.85
C ILE A 334 25.63 -14.43 -6.55
N CYS A 335 24.96 -15.45 -7.10
CA CYS A 335 23.50 -15.57 -7.04
C CYS A 335 22.96 -16.61 -6.04
N SER A 336 23.84 -17.32 -5.31
CA SER A 336 23.47 -18.38 -4.35
C SER A 336 22.70 -19.58 -4.93
N GLU A 337 22.61 -19.69 -6.26
CA GLU A 337 22.12 -20.91 -6.92
C GLU A 337 23.05 -22.09 -6.64
N THR A 338 22.53 -23.32 -6.69
CA THR A 338 23.28 -24.51 -6.28
C THR A 338 23.26 -25.60 -7.35
N LYS A 339 24.41 -26.25 -7.59
CA LYS A 339 24.49 -27.50 -8.37
C LYS A 339 25.06 -28.63 -7.51
N THR A 340 24.71 -29.88 -7.83
CA THR A 340 25.15 -31.06 -7.09
C THR A 340 25.95 -32.01 -7.98
N GLU A 341 27.01 -32.56 -7.43
CA GLU A 341 27.82 -33.63 -8.00
C GLU A 341 27.65 -34.88 -7.12
N GLU A 342 27.45 -36.03 -7.77
CA GLU A 342 27.32 -37.31 -7.07
C GLU A 342 28.71 -37.85 -6.70
N ILE A 343 28.88 -38.21 -5.43
CA ILE A 343 30.08 -38.90 -4.95
C ILE A 343 29.80 -40.40 -5.00
N ALA A 344 30.62 -41.17 -5.71
CA ALA A 344 30.48 -42.62 -5.78
C ALA A 344 30.41 -43.26 -4.37
N ALA A 345 29.61 -44.34 -4.24
CA ALA A 345 29.60 -45.14 -3.02
C ALA A 345 31.01 -45.70 -2.74
N LEU A 346 31.39 -45.79 -1.46
CA LEU A 346 32.74 -46.17 -1.05
C LEU A 346 33.10 -47.63 -1.37
N GLY A 347 32.11 -48.44 -1.76
CA GLY A 347 32.22 -49.89 -1.81
C GLY A 347 32.42 -50.50 -0.43
N HIS A 348 32.53 -51.83 -0.40
CA HIS A 348 32.91 -52.55 0.81
C HIS A 348 34.43 -52.72 0.88
N ASP A 349 34.97 -52.59 2.09
CA ASP A 349 36.39 -52.76 2.39
C ASP A 349 36.51 -53.85 3.44
N TYR A 350 36.62 -55.10 2.99
CA TYR A 350 36.61 -56.28 3.83
C TYR A 350 37.99 -56.51 4.44
N SER A 351 38.03 -56.70 5.76
CA SER A 351 39.27 -57.01 6.47
C SER A 351 39.85 -58.34 5.97
N SER A 352 41.18 -58.42 5.85
CA SER A 352 41.90 -59.69 5.61
C SER A 352 41.84 -60.65 6.79
N ASP A 353 41.42 -60.17 7.97
CA ASP A 353 41.36 -60.96 9.18
C ASP A 353 40.02 -61.70 9.30
N TRP A 354 40.07 -62.95 9.74
CA TRP A 354 38.89 -63.78 9.98
C TRP A 354 38.26 -63.46 11.33
N THR A 355 37.02 -62.98 11.32
CA THR A 355 36.22 -62.79 12.54
C THR A 355 35.38 -64.04 12.79
N ILE A 356 35.43 -64.61 13.99
CA ILE A 356 34.51 -65.69 14.40
C ILE A 356 33.15 -65.05 14.69
N ASP A 357 32.14 -65.39 13.88
CA ASP A 357 30.76 -64.94 14.04
C ASP A 357 30.03 -65.76 15.10
N THR A 358 30.27 -67.07 15.11
CA THR A 358 29.73 -68.03 16.08
C THR A 358 30.80 -69.07 16.37
N ALA A 359 31.16 -69.28 17.64
CA ALA A 359 32.14 -70.32 18.00
C ALA A 359 31.56 -71.73 17.79
N ALA A 360 32.37 -72.66 17.30
CA ALA A 360 31.98 -74.07 17.20
C ALA A 360 31.97 -74.73 18.58
N ALA A 361 31.02 -75.64 18.80
CA ALA A 361 30.93 -76.49 19.99
C ALA A 361 30.98 -77.98 19.59
N CYS A 362 30.89 -78.89 20.58
CA CYS A 362 31.06 -80.32 20.34
C CYS A 362 30.04 -80.95 19.37
N GLU A 363 28.87 -80.32 19.18
CA GLU A 363 27.79 -80.82 18.29
C GLU A 363 27.21 -79.77 17.34
N THR A 364 27.61 -78.49 17.48
CA THR A 364 27.14 -77.40 16.60
C THR A 364 28.32 -76.79 15.87
N VAL A 365 28.25 -76.75 14.54
CA VAL A 365 29.20 -76.01 13.72
C VAL A 365 29.19 -74.53 14.10
N GLY A 366 30.37 -73.92 14.11
CA GLY A 366 30.53 -72.48 14.23
C GLY A 366 30.57 -71.83 12.85
N SER A 367 30.80 -70.52 12.81
CA SER A 367 31.01 -69.77 11.58
C SER A 367 32.02 -68.64 11.78
N LYS A 368 32.72 -68.31 10.69
CA LYS A 368 33.61 -67.14 10.58
C LYS A 368 33.46 -66.48 9.22
N SER A 369 33.78 -65.20 9.14
CA SER A 369 33.70 -64.41 7.89
C SER A 369 34.67 -63.23 7.90
N HIS A 370 34.85 -62.61 6.74
CA HIS A 370 35.54 -61.32 6.61
C HIS A 370 34.51 -60.19 6.67
N HIS A 371 34.65 -59.31 7.66
CA HIS A 371 33.73 -58.19 7.90
C HIS A 371 34.22 -56.93 7.18
N CYS A 372 33.28 -56.14 6.66
CA CYS A 372 33.59 -54.82 6.12
C CYS A 372 33.98 -53.87 7.26
N THR A 373 35.13 -53.20 7.15
CA THR A 373 35.63 -52.26 8.17
C THR A 373 34.76 -50.99 8.32
N ARG A 374 33.76 -50.83 7.44
CA ARG A 374 32.92 -49.62 7.31
C ARG A 374 31.41 -49.88 7.44
N CYS A 375 30.96 -51.14 7.51
CA CYS A 375 29.55 -51.51 7.73
C CYS A 375 29.40 -53.00 8.09
N ASP A 376 28.20 -53.42 8.53
CA ASP A 376 27.93 -54.80 8.99
C ASP A 376 27.91 -55.88 7.88
N SER A 377 28.34 -55.55 6.66
CA SER A 377 28.41 -56.51 5.54
C SER A 377 29.54 -57.51 5.74
N LYS A 378 29.31 -58.76 5.33
CA LYS A 378 30.23 -59.89 5.52
C LYS A 378 30.38 -60.67 4.21
N ILE A 379 31.58 -61.14 3.91
CA ILE A 379 31.86 -62.07 2.80
C ILE A 379 32.60 -63.30 3.29
N ASP A 380 32.71 -64.30 2.41
CA ASP A 380 33.46 -65.53 2.62
C ASP A 380 33.06 -66.25 3.92
N VAL A 381 31.76 -66.23 4.24
CA VAL A 381 31.20 -66.92 5.41
C VAL A 381 31.49 -68.42 5.27
N THR A 382 32.31 -68.95 6.16
CA THR A 382 32.71 -70.36 6.19
C THR A 382 32.36 -71.00 7.53
N GLU A 383 31.93 -72.25 7.48
CA GLU A 383 31.62 -73.04 8.66
C GLU A 383 32.90 -73.50 9.37
N ILE A 384 32.87 -73.50 10.70
CA ILE A 384 33.88 -74.10 11.56
C ILE A 384 33.32 -75.46 12.00
N PRO A 385 33.92 -76.60 11.61
CA PRO A 385 33.42 -77.93 11.98
C PRO A 385 33.25 -78.10 13.49
N ALA A 386 32.21 -78.84 13.89
CA ALA A 386 31.98 -79.18 15.29
C ALA A 386 33.18 -79.93 15.88
N SER A 387 33.59 -79.60 17.10
CA SER A 387 34.87 -80.02 17.69
C SER A 387 34.91 -81.48 18.16
N GLY A 388 33.78 -82.18 18.16
CA GLY A 388 33.66 -83.58 18.56
C GLY A 388 33.79 -83.81 20.06
N HIS A 389 33.73 -85.08 20.47
CA HIS A 389 33.81 -85.51 21.88
C HIS A 389 35.12 -86.25 22.17
N SER A 390 35.79 -85.86 23.27
CA SER A 390 37.00 -86.50 23.79
C SER A 390 36.73 -86.99 25.21
N TRP A 391 36.72 -88.31 25.41
CA TRP A 391 36.24 -88.96 26.63
C TRP A 391 37.37 -89.29 27.61
N ASN A 392 37.09 -89.24 28.91
CA ASN A 392 38.00 -89.70 29.97
C ASN A 392 37.99 -91.23 30.16
N ASP A 393 38.84 -91.76 31.04
CA ASP A 393 39.03 -93.21 31.27
C ASP A 393 37.86 -93.92 32.00
N GLY A 394 36.88 -93.15 32.49
CA GLY A 394 35.64 -93.62 33.11
C GLY A 394 35.74 -94.16 34.54
N SER A 395 34.69 -93.95 35.32
CA SER A 395 34.61 -94.28 36.75
C SER A 395 33.29 -94.97 37.10
N ILE A 396 33.27 -95.82 38.14
CA ILE A 396 31.99 -96.26 38.74
C ILE A 396 31.31 -95.02 39.28
N THR A 397 30.07 -94.75 38.85
CA THR A 397 29.28 -93.57 39.26
C THR A 397 28.04 -93.94 40.05
N THR A 398 27.57 -95.17 39.91
CA THR A 398 26.47 -95.72 40.69
C THR A 398 26.94 -97.05 41.27
N GLU A 399 27.02 -97.16 42.59
CA GLU A 399 27.23 -98.46 43.24
C GLU A 399 25.90 -99.22 43.29
N PRO A 400 25.90 -100.56 43.18
CA PRO A 400 24.67 -101.35 43.21
C PRO A 400 23.95 -101.21 44.55
N THR A 401 22.63 -101.05 44.48
CA THR A 401 21.79 -100.76 45.65
C THR A 401 20.88 -101.94 45.98
N CYS A 402 19.93 -101.73 46.86
CA CYS A 402 19.04 -102.78 47.36
C CYS A 402 17.93 -103.25 46.40
N THR A 403 17.84 -102.71 45.19
CA THR A 403 17.04 -103.27 44.08
C THR A 403 17.71 -103.13 42.72
N ASP A 404 18.61 -102.16 42.53
CA ASP A 404 19.04 -101.73 41.21
C ASP A 404 20.53 -101.98 40.93
N GLU A 405 20.83 -102.31 39.68
CA GLU A 405 22.19 -102.49 39.18
C GLU A 405 22.93 -101.12 39.12
N GLY A 406 24.14 -101.07 39.66
CA GLY A 406 25.09 -99.96 39.55
C GLY A 406 25.66 -99.78 38.14
N VAL A 407 26.40 -98.68 37.93
CA VAL A 407 26.75 -98.17 36.60
C VAL A 407 28.15 -97.52 36.60
N LYS A 408 28.93 -97.77 35.54
CA LYS A 408 30.19 -97.10 35.20
C LYS A 408 29.97 -96.06 34.10
N THR A 409 30.51 -94.85 34.27
CA THR A 409 30.30 -93.71 33.34
C THR A 409 31.62 -93.13 32.84
N PHE A 410 31.64 -92.77 31.56
CA PHE A 410 32.69 -91.99 30.89
C PHE A 410 32.18 -90.59 30.56
N THR A 411 33.01 -89.56 30.68
CA THR A 411 32.62 -88.14 30.50
C THR A 411 33.50 -87.45 29.46
N CYS A 412 32.89 -86.61 28.61
CA CYS A 412 33.58 -85.79 27.62
C CYS A 412 34.24 -84.58 28.26
N ASN A 413 35.57 -84.46 28.12
CA ASN A 413 36.40 -83.44 28.76
C ASN A 413 36.06 -81.99 28.31
N SER A 414 35.46 -81.82 27.14
CA SER A 414 35.20 -80.50 26.54
C SER A 414 33.79 -79.96 26.74
N CYS A 415 32.79 -80.81 26.97
CA CYS A 415 31.38 -80.39 27.12
C CYS A 415 30.57 -81.13 28.20
N GLY A 416 31.18 -82.06 28.94
CA GLY A 416 30.53 -82.71 30.09
C GLY A 416 29.45 -83.75 29.76
N LYS A 417 29.17 -84.06 28.48
CA LYS A 417 28.29 -85.19 28.11
C LYS A 417 28.88 -86.53 28.57
N THR A 418 28.04 -87.55 28.75
CA THR A 418 28.39 -88.85 29.37
C THR A 418 27.90 -90.08 28.59
N ARG A 419 28.49 -91.26 28.83
CA ARG A 419 28.03 -92.60 28.35
C ARG A 419 28.36 -93.73 29.36
N THR A 420 27.64 -94.85 29.38
CA THR A 420 27.56 -95.76 30.56
C THR A 420 27.52 -97.29 30.30
N GLU A 421 27.83 -98.12 31.33
CA GLU A 421 27.84 -99.63 31.38
C GLU A 421 27.40 -100.16 32.81
N GLU A 422 26.86 -101.40 33.02
CA GLU A 422 26.04 -101.84 34.21
C GLU A 422 26.60 -102.99 35.16
N VAL A 423 26.09 -103.17 36.42
CA VAL A 423 26.55 -104.09 37.54
C VAL A 423 25.49 -104.43 38.67
N ALA A 424 25.15 -105.68 39.04
CA ALA A 424 23.94 -106.12 39.87
C ALA A 424 23.78 -105.89 41.45
N ALA A 425 22.55 -106.13 42.01
CA ALA A 425 21.88 -105.54 43.23
C ALA A 425 21.54 -106.40 44.54
N LEU A 426 20.84 -105.82 45.57
CA LEU A 426 20.69 -106.29 47.01
C LEU A 426 19.23 -106.37 47.66
N GLY A 427 18.86 -105.73 48.82
CA GLY A 427 17.49 -105.86 49.47
C GLY A 427 17.00 -104.90 50.66
N HIS A 428 15.69 -104.85 51.04
CA HIS A 428 15.02 -103.78 51.89
C HIS A 428 14.35 -104.16 53.27
N ASN A 429 14.12 -103.19 54.21
CA ASN A 429 13.48 -103.34 55.57
C ASN A 429 12.94 -102.02 56.26
N TYR A 430 11.68 -101.94 56.76
CA TYR A 430 10.97 -100.67 57.14
C TYR A 430 10.68 -100.37 58.64
N SER A 431 10.46 -99.09 58.97
CA SER A 431 10.22 -98.50 60.32
C SER A 431 8.76 -98.06 60.57
N SER A 432 8.36 -97.84 61.84
CA SER A 432 6.98 -97.54 62.29
C SER A 432 6.67 -96.07 62.64
N ASP A 433 7.63 -95.15 62.55
CA ASP A 433 7.44 -93.73 62.88
C ASP A 433 7.13 -92.88 61.64
N TRP A 434 6.25 -91.88 61.77
CA TRP A 434 5.87 -90.98 60.67
C TRP A 434 6.91 -89.86 60.48
N THR A 435 7.40 -89.70 59.25
CA THR A 435 8.37 -88.67 58.87
C THR A 435 7.74 -87.70 57.87
N ILE A 436 7.93 -86.37 58.05
CA ILE A 436 7.50 -85.39 57.04
C ILE A 436 8.54 -85.36 55.93
N ASP A 437 8.12 -85.67 54.72
CA ASP A 437 8.98 -85.80 53.53
C ASP A 437 9.22 -84.47 52.83
N THR A 438 8.20 -83.63 52.76
CA THR A 438 8.25 -82.34 52.06
C THR A 438 7.20 -81.41 52.66
N ALA A 439 7.61 -80.19 53.05
CA ALA A 439 6.69 -79.17 53.52
C ALA A 439 5.97 -78.49 52.33
N ALA A 440 4.67 -78.22 52.48
CA ALA A 440 3.87 -77.62 51.42
C ALA A 440 4.25 -76.15 51.16
N ALA A 441 4.27 -75.76 49.87
CA ALA A 441 4.62 -74.42 49.41
C ALA A 441 3.54 -73.86 48.45
N CYS A 442 3.75 -72.64 47.94
CA CYS A 442 2.70 -71.83 47.29
C CYS A 442 1.99 -72.48 46.08
N GLU A 443 2.63 -73.41 45.37
CA GLU A 443 2.03 -74.14 44.24
C GLU A 443 2.15 -75.67 44.37
N THR A 444 2.76 -76.17 45.45
CA THR A 444 3.15 -77.58 45.58
C THR A 444 2.69 -78.16 46.91
N VAL A 445 1.94 -79.26 46.83
CA VAL A 445 1.55 -80.07 47.99
C VAL A 445 2.79 -80.64 48.68
N GLY A 446 2.75 -80.74 50.01
CA GLY A 446 3.73 -81.47 50.82
C GLY A 446 3.30 -82.93 51.05
N SER A 447 4.10 -83.70 51.79
CA SER A 447 3.80 -85.10 52.10
C SER A 447 4.52 -85.63 53.35
N LYS A 448 4.06 -86.79 53.85
CA LYS A 448 4.67 -87.56 54.95
C LYS A 448 4.50 -89.07 54.76
N SER A 449 5.40 -89.90 55.32
CA SER A 449 5.41 -91.37 55.15
C SER A 449 6.23 -92.13 56.21
N HIS A 450 6.25 -93.47 56.11
CA HIS A 450 7.08 -94.39 56.91
C HIS A 450 8.28 -94.91 56.08
N HIS A 451 9.50 -94.88 56.62
CA HIS A 451 10.74 -95.08 55.86
C HIS A 451 11.43 -96.44 56.08
N CYS A 452 12.16 -96.89 55.06
CA CYS A 452 13.13 -97.98 55.15
C CYS A 452 14.37 -97.60 55.97
N THR A 453 14.90 -98.55 56.72
CA THR A 453 16.06 -98.38 57.61
C THR A 453 17.41 -98.55 56.89
N ARG A 454 17.39 -98.90 55.60
CA ARG A 454 18.60 -99.24 54.80
C ARG A 454 18.58 -98.71 53.36
N CYS A 455 17.51 -98.03 52.94
CA CYS A 455 17.40 -97.28 51.68
C CYS A 455 16.30 -96.22 51.84
N ASP A 456 16.09 -95.37 50.84
CA ASP A 456 15.07 -94.31 50.89
C ASP A 456 13.65 -94.75 50.50
N SER A 457 13.39 -96.06 50.43
CA SER A 457 12.06 -96.58 50.12
C SER A 457 11.07 -96.26 51.25
N LYS A 458 9.82 -95.93 50.87
CA LYS A 458 8.78 -95.40 51.77
C LYS A 458 7.45 -96.12 51.55
N ILE A 459 6.68 -96.28 52.62
CA ILE A 459 5.31 -96.81 52.60
C ILE A 459 4.34 -95.83 53.27
N ASP A 460 3.06 -95.97 52.95
CA ASP A 460 1.95 -95.17 53.50
C ASP A 460 2.09 -93.64 53.32
N VAL A 461 2.51 -93.20 52.13
CA VAL A 461 2.65 -91.76 51.80
C VAL A 461 1.29 -91.05 51.81
N THR A 462 1.19 -89.91 52.50
CA THR A 462 -0.03 -89.05 52.55
C THR A 462 0.29 -87.58 52.25
N GLU A 463 -0.60 -86.89 51.55
CA GLU A 463 -0.40 -85.51 51.05
C GLU A 463 -0.84 -84.42 52.04
N ILE A 464 -0.20 -83.25 51.93
CA ILE A 464 -0.46 -82.02 52.68
C ILE A 464 -0.79 -80.90 51.65
N PRO A 465 -2.00 -80.31 51.64
CA PRO A 465 -2.39 -79.35 50.59
C PRO A 465 -1.45 -78.13 50.44
N ALA A 466 -1.30 -77.64 49.20
CA ALA A 466 -0.48 -76.48 48.86
C ALA A 466 -1.00 -75.18 49.49
N SER A 467 -0.10 -74.30 49.92
CA SER A 467 -0.43 -73.11 50.73
C SER A 467 -0.87 -71.87 49.94
N GLY A 468 -0.80 -71.91 48.61
CA GLY A 468 -1.25 -70.83 47.72
C GLY A 468 -0.30 -69.62 47.65
N HIS A 469 -0.50 -68.76 46.64
CA HIS A 469 0.24 -67.51 46.51
C HIS A 469 -0.38 -66.37 47.32
N SER A 470 0.45 -65.68 48.10
CA SER A 470 0.11 -64.39 48.72
C SER A 470 0.83 -63.27 47.96
N TRP A 471 0.08 -62.54 47.13
CA TRP A 471 0.59 -61.43 46.32
C TRP A 471 0.64 -60.13 47.15
N ASN A 472 1.59 -59.25 46.85
CA ASN A 472 1.57 -57.87 47.34
C ASN A 472 0.43 -57.07 46.70
N ASP A 473 0.20 -55.83 47.17
CA ASP A 473 -0.87 -54.96 46.66
C ASP A 473 -0.68 -54.52 45.19
N GLY A 474 0.48 -54.83 44.60
CA GLY A 474 0.90 -54.54 43.23
C GLY A 474 1.22 -53.07 42.96
N ALA A 475 2.23 -52.82 42.14
CA ALA A 475 2.67 -51.47 41.75
C ALA A 475 2.36 -51.21 40.27
N ILE A 476 1.97 -49.97 39.93
CA ILE A 476 1.89 -49.55 38.53
C ILE A 476 3.32 -49.37 38.03
N THR A 477 3.71 -50.17 37.03
CA THR A 477 5.04 -50.17 36.41
C THR A 477 5.06 -49.43 35.08
N THR A 478 3.89 -49.27 34.45
CA THR A 478 3.67 -48.41 33.28
C THR A 478 2.35 -47.67 33.48
N GLU A 479 2.35 -46.34 33.50
CA GLU A 479 1.10 -45.57 33.68
C GLU A 479 0.22 -45.64 32.42
N PRO A 480 -1.11 -45.84 32.57
CA PRO A 480 -2.05 -45.81 31.44
C PRO A 480 -2.19 -44.39 30.88
N THR A 481 -2.29 -44.27 29.55
CA THR A 481 -2.58 -42.99 28.87
C THR A 481 -4.08 -42.89 28.54
N CYS A 482 -4.51 -41.88 27.78
CA CYS A 482 -5.90 -41.79 27.31
C CYS A 482 -6.27 -42.86 26.27
N THR A 483 -5.31 -43.43 25.56
CA THR A 483 -5.51 -44.40 24.47
C THR A 483 -4.83 -45.74 24.73
N ASP A 484 -3.76 -45.74 25.52
CA ASP A 484 -2.88 -46.90 25.70
C ASP A 484 -3.04 -47.46 27.12
N GLU A 485 -3.14 -48.78 27.23
CA GLU A 485 -3.29 -49.46 28.51
C GLU A 485 -1.98 -49.42 29.31
N GLY A 486 -2.11 -49.20 30.61
CA GLY A 486 -1.00 -49.27 31.57
C GLY A 486 -0.79 -50.68 32.07
N VAL A 487 0.24 -50.88 32.90
CA VAL A 487 0.58 -52.20 33.46
C VAL A 487 0.76 -52.10 34.96
N LYS A 488 0.01 -52.93 35.70
CA LYS A 488 0.19 -53.14 37.14
C LYS A 488 0.81 -54.50 37.38
N THR A 489 1.95 -54.52 38.07
CA THR A 489 2.71 -55.73 38.36
C THR A 489 2.57 -56.12 39.82
N PHE A 490 2.19 -57.36 40.07
CA PHE A 490 2.06 -57.98 41.39
C PHE A 490 3.19 -58.98 41.61
N THR A 491 3.75 -59.00 42.81
CA THR A 491 4.84 -59.92 43.20
C THR A 491 4.38 -60.79 44.36
N CYS A 492 4.61 -62.10 44.28
CA CYS A 492 4.30 -63.00 45.39
C CYS A 492 5.28 -62.78 46.54
N ASN A 493 4.77 -62.42 47.72
CA ASN A 493 5.55 -62.10 48.92
C ASN A 493 6.41 -63.27 49.42
N ALA A 494 6.03 -64.51 49.07
CA ALA A 494 6.69 -65.73 49.53
C ALA A 494 7.72 -66.32 48.55
N CYS A 495 7.54 -66.12 47.23
CA CYS A 495 8.36 -66.79 46.21
C CYS A 495 8.89 -65.88 45.09
N GLY A 496 8.58 -64.58 45.11
CA GLY A 496 9.14 -63.60 44.16
C GLY A 496 8.64 -63.68 42.72
N LYS A 497 7.86 -64.70 42.34
CA LYS A 497 7.17 -64.76 41.04
C LYS A 497 6.32 -63.50 40.85
N THR A 498 6.28 -62.98 39.62
CA THR A 498 5.50 -61.80 39.23
C THR A 498 4.40 -62.14 38.25
N ARG A 499 3.25 -61.46 38.37
CA ARG A 499 2.18 -61.46 37.35
C ARG A 499 1.76 -60.04 37.03
N THR A 500 1.39 -59.78 35.78
CA THR A 500 0.98 -58.46 35.30
C THR A 500 -0.51 -58.44 34.95
N GLU A 501 -1.21 -57.39 35.35
CA GLU A 501 -2.58 -57.12 34.91
C GLU A 501 -2.60 -55.80 34.12
N ALA A 502 -3.33 -55.77 33.02
CA ALA A 502 -3.53 -54.56 32.22
C ALA A 502 -4.39 -53.56 33.01
N VAL A 503 -3.88 -52.34 33.18
CA VAL A 503 -4.67 -51.22 33.69
C VAL A 503 -5.31 -50.57 32.48
N ALA A 504 -6.62 -50.72 32.34
CA ALA A 504 -7.38 -50.16 31.23
C ALA A 504 -7.00 -48.69 31.00
N ALA A 505 -6.85 -48.31 29.72
CA ALA A 505 -6.55 -46.93 29.33
C ALA A 505 -7.51 -45.96 30.04
N LEU A 506 -7.00 -44.81 30.49
CA LEU A 506 -7.72 -43.85 31.34
C LEU A 506 -8.99 -43.27 30.69
N GLY A 507 -9.18 -43.52 29.40
CA GLY A 507 -10.19 -42.89 28.56
C GLY A 507 -9.96 -41.39 28.41
N HIS A 508 -10.75 -40.78 27.53
CA HIS A 508 -10.75 -39.33 27.39
C HIS A 508 -11.66 -38.69 28.44
N ASN A 509 -11.06 -38.02 29.43
CA ASN A 509 -11.78 -37.20 30.41
C ASN A 509 -12.06 -35.81 29.83
N TYR A 510 -13.08 -35.72 28.97
CA TYR A 510 -13.51 -34.47 28.34
C TYR A 510 -14.12 -33.50 29.34
N SER A 511 -13.70 -32.23 29.28
CA SER A 511 -14.31 -31.15 30.05
C SER A 511 -15.80 -30.99 29.74
N SER A 512 -16.60 -30.58 30.72
CA SER A 512 -17.98 -30.09 30.51
C SER A 512 -18.04 -28.72 29.83
N ASP A 513 -16.91 -28.03 29.77
CA ASP A 513 -16.83 -26.65 29.29
C ASP A 513 -16.46 -26.62 27.81
N TRP A 514 -17.29 -25.92 27.03
CA TRP A 514 -17.06 -25.68 25.61
C TRP A 514 -15.84 -24.79 25.39
N THR A 515 -14.84 -25.33 24.71
CA THR A 515 -13.66 -24.57 24.26
C THR A 515 -13.85 -24.14 22.81
N ILE A 516 -13.62 -22.86 22.50
CA ILE A 516 -13.66 -22.35 21.13
C ILE A 516 -12.34 -22.71 20.46
N ASP A 517 -12.38 -23.62 19.50
CA ASP A 517 -11.22 -24.05 18.71
C ASP A 517 -10.85 -23.01 17.65
N THR A 518 -11.87 -22.57 16.91
CA THR A 518 -11.76 -21.53 15.88
C THR A 518 -12.93 -20.58 16.05
N ALA A 519 -12.68 -19.29 16.31
CA ALA A 519 -13.75 -18.32 16.44
C ALA A 519 -14.47 -18.10 15.10
N ALA A 520 -15.81 -18.11 15.12
CA ALA A 520 -16.60 -17.79 13.92
C ALA A 520 -16.38 -16.35 13.47
N ALA A 521 -16.16 -16.14 12.17
CA ALA A 521 -16.02 -14.81 11.59
C ALA A 521 -17.33 -14.35 10.93
N CYS A 522 -17.26 -13.41 9.99
CA CYS A 522 -18.45 -12.90 9.29
C CYS A 522 -19.07 -13.95 8.36
N GLU A 523 -18.25 -14.68 7.62
CA GLU A 523 -18.68 -15.64 6.59
C GLU A 523 -18.11 -17.06 6.81
N THR A 524 -17.04 -17.21 7.59
CA THR A 524 -16.51 -18.53 7.98
C THR A 524 -17.18 -19.03 9.26
N VAL A 525 -17.72 -20.25 9.21
CA VAL A 525 -18.12 -20.97 10.43
C VAL A 525 -16.91 -21.14 11.34
N GLY A 526 -17.15 -21.01 12.64
CA GLY A 526 -16.17 -21.36 13.67
C GLY A 526 -16.40 -22.79 14.13
N SER A 527 -15.59 -23.24 15.08
CA SER A 527 -15.78 -24.53 15.76
C SER A 527 -15.52 -24.41 17.25
N LYS A 528 -16.26 -25.20 18.02
CA LYS A 528 -16.03 -25.46 19.43
C LYS A 528 -16.14 -26.94 19.72
N SER A 529 -15.46 -27.41 20.75
CA SER A 529 -15.46 -28.80 21.17
C SER A 529 -15.24 -28.92 22.67
N HIS A 530 -15.49 -30.12 23.21
CA HIS A 530 -15.04 -30.50 24.54
C HIS A 530 -13.64 -31.11 24.41
N HIS A 531 -12.66 -30.51 25.07
CA HIS A 531 -11.27 -30.96 25.06
C HIS A 531 -11.05 -31.99 26.17
N CYS A 532 -10.25 -33.02 25.91
CA CYS A 532 -9.82 -33.94 26.94
C CYS A 532 -8.87 -33.21 27.90
N THR A 533 -9.17 -33.25 29.19
CA THR A 533 -8.34 -32.62 30.25
C THR A 533 -6.99 -33.31 30.47
N ARG A 534 -6.71 -34.38 29.70
CA ARG A 534 -5.54 -35.26 29.84
C ARG A 534 -4.75 -35.46 28.53
N CYS A 535 -5.27 -35.04 27.37
CA CYS A 535 -4.57 -35.10 26.08
C CYS A 535 -5.26 -34.19 25.03
N ASP A 536 -4.66 -33.98 23.87
CA ASP A 536 -5.19 -33.06 22.83
C ASP A 536 -6.43 -33.57 22.07
N SER A 537 -7.02 -34.70 22.50
CA SER A 537 -8.23 -35.26 21.89
C SER A 537 -9.46 -34.39 22.12
N LYS A 538 -10.37 -34.35 21.14
CA LYS A 538 -11.55 -33.48 21.11
C LYS A 538 -12.79 -34.27 20.70
N LYS A 539 -13.91 -34.03 21.36
CA LYS A 539 -15.22 -34.58 20.96
C LYS A 539 -16.30 -33.50 20.87
N ASP A 540 -17.48 -33.92 20.43
CA ASP A 540 -18.67 -33.07 20.30
C ASP A 540 -18.38 -31.81 19.48
N ILE A 541 -17.50 -31.92 18.46
CA ILE A 541 -17.11 -30.79 17.61
C ILE A 541 -18.38 -30.25 16.95
N THR A 542 -18.77 -29.04 17.32
CA THR A 542 -19.93 -28.35 16.76
C THR A 542 -19.47 -27.10 16.05
N GLU A 543 -20.03 -26.89 14.86
CA GLU A 543 -19.85 -25.65 14.13
C GLU A 543 -20.52 -24.52 14.91
N ILE A 544 -19.77 -23.44 15.12
CA ILE A 544 -20.34 -22.16 15.51
C ILE A 544 -20.78 -21.51 14.20
N PRO A 545 -22.09 -21.28 13.97
CA PRO A 545 -22.56 -20.66 12.74
C PRO A 545 -21.84 -19.34 12.49
N ALA A 546 -21.47 -19.08 11.23
CA ALA A 546 -20.87 -17.81 10.84
C ALA A 546 -21.73 -16.67 11.37
N SER A 547 -21.11 -15.66 11.98
CA SER A 547 -21.84 -14.63 12.74
C SER A 547 -22.87 -13.86 11.91
N GLY A 548 -22.72 -13.84 10.57
CA GLY A 548 -23.62 -13.19 9.62
C GLY A 548 -23.71 -11.66 9.77
N LYS A 549 -22.93 -11.09 10.69
CA LYS A 549 -23.05 -9.71 11.18
C LYS A 549 -21.74 -8.97 10.98
N HIS A 550 -21.57 -8.42 9.80
CA HIS A 550 -20.47 -7.51 9.50
C HIS A 550 -20.59 -6.23 10.35
N THR A 551 -19.51 -5.88 11.04
CA THR A 551 -19.37 -4.59 11.73
C THR A 551 -18.63 -3.62 10.82
N TRP A 552 -19.35 -2.64 10.27
CA TRP A 552 -18.81 -1.74 9.24
C TRP A 552 -18.12 -0.52 9.83
N ASN A 553 -17.06 -0.05 9.17
CA ASN A 553 -16.51 1.28 9.42
C ASN A 553 -17.51 2.39 9.02
N ASN A 554 -17.19 3.67 9.27
CA ASN A 554 -18.08 4.80 8.94
C ASN A 554 -18.33 5.02 7.43
N GLY A 555 -17.69 4.21 6.57
CA GLY A 555 -17.70 4.29 5.12
C GLY A 555 -16.82 5.42 4.57
N VAL A 556 -16.08 5.14 3.52
CA VAL A 556 -15.20 6.08 2.80
C VAL A 556 -15.79 6.33 1.42
N ILE A 557 -15.85 7.59 1.00
CA ILE A 557 -16.22 7.91 -0.39
C ILE A 557 -15.02 7.54 -1.27
N THR A 558 -15.16 6.47 -2.03
CA THR A 558 -14.15 5.94 -2.95
C THR A 558 -14.36 6.45 -4.37
N LYS A 559 -15.61 6.77 -4.74
CA LYS A 559 -15.96 7.53 -5.93
C LYS A 559 -16.98 8.63 -5.56
N PRO A 560 -16.71 9.93 -5.79
CA PRO A 560 -17.71 10.97 -5.54
C PRO A 560 -18.85 10.89 -6.57
N ALA A 561 -20.09 11.20 -6.16
CA ALA A 561 -21.22 11.28 -7.09
C ALA A 561 -21.14 12.54 -7.95
N THR A 562 -21.52 12.41 -9.22
CA THR A 562 -21.61 13.53 -10.17
C THR A 562 -23.05 13.66 -10.68
N ILE A 563 -23.32 14.60 -11.60
CA ILE A 563 -24.62 14.70 -12.28
C ILE A 563 -24.83 13.60 -13.33
N ALA A 564 -23.75 12.97 -13.81
CA ALA A 564 -23.78 11.97 -14.87
C ALA A 564 -23.64 10.54 -14.33
N GLU A 565 -22.88 10.37 -13.25
CA GLU A 565 -22.52 9.07 -12.67
C GLU A 565 -22.79 9.03 -11.17
N GLU A 566 -23.18 7.84 -10.70
CA GLU A 566 -23.37 7.59 -9.28
C GLU A 566 -22.01 7.52 -8.57
N GLY A 567 -22.00 8.01 -7.34
CA GLY A 567 -20.85 7.87 -6.45
C GLY A 567 -20.89 6.52 -5.77
N VAL A 568 -19.77 6.16 -5.14
CA VAL A 568 -19.60 4.94 -4.38
C VAL A 568 -19.03 5.30 -3.02
N LYS A 569 -19.76 4.91 -1.98
CA LYS A 569 -19.29 4.92 -0.59
C LYS A 569 -18.97 3.48 -0.19
N THR A 570 -17.69 3.15 -0.08
CA THR A 570 -17.25 1.81 0.34
C THR A 570 -17.20 1.73 1.86
N TYR A 571 -17.91 0.76 2.42
CA TYR A 571 -17.83 0.36 3.82
C TYR A 571 -16.95 -0.87 3.91
N THR A 572 -15.96 -0.85 4.79
CA THR A 572 -15.09 -2.00 5.08
C THR A 572 -15.53 -2.60 6.41
N CYS A 573 -15.72 -3.92 6.46
CA CYS A 573 -15.96 -4.62 7.71
C CYS A 573 -14.69 -4.56 8.56
N THR A 574 -14.76 -4.03 9.78
CA THR A 574 -13.61 -3.89 10.69
C THR A 574 -13.17 -5.21 11.32
N VAL A 575 -13.85 -6.32 10.99
CA VAL A 575 -13.57 -7.66 11.50
C VAL A 575 -12.97 -8.57 10.42
N CYS A 576 -13.56 -8.62 9.22
CA CYS A 576 -13.14 -9.52 8.14
C CYS A 576 -12.55 -8.83 6.89
N GLY A 577 -12.46 -7.50 6.86
CA GLY A 577 -11.91 -6.76 5.72
C GLY A 577 -12.80 -6.70 4.46
N VAL A 578 -13.79 -7.59 4.31
CA VAL A 578 -14.79 -7.57 3.23
C VAL A 578 -15.39 -6.17 3.09
N THR A 579 -15.52 -5.70 1.85
CA THR A 579 -16.10 -4.40 1.52
C THR A 579 -17.48 -4.53 0.90
N ARG A 580 -18.44 -3.73 1.37
CA ARG A 580 -19.69 -3.46 0.63
C ARG A 580 -19.73 -2.02 0.15
N THR A 581 -20.40 -1.78 -0.95
CA THR A 581 -20.58 -0.44 -1.52
C THR A 581 -22.02 0.02 -1.32
N GLU A 582 -22.18 1.32 -1.03
CA GLU A 582 -23.44 2.02 -1.12
C GLU A 582 -23.34 3.01 -2.28
N THR A 583 -24.27 2.91 -3.21
CA THR A 583 -24.40 3.83 -4.34
C THR A 583 -24.86 5.19 -3.81
N ILE A 584 -24.01 6.20 -3.93
CA ILE A 584 -24.39 7.58 -3.69
C ILE A 584 -25.13 8.04 -4.96
N ALA A 585 -26.44 8.26 -4.84
CA ALA A 585 -27.27 8.73 -5.95
C ALA A 585 -26.64 9.92 -6.67
N LYS A 586 -26.80 9.97 -8.00
CA LYS A 586 -26.35 11.10 -8.83
C LYS A 586 -26.81 12.41 -8.22
N LEU A 587 -25.95 13.43 -8.27
CA LEU A 587 -26.34 14.76 -7.82
C LEU A 587 -27.54 15.23 -8.67
N PRO A 588 -28.63 15.71 -8.05
CA PRO A 588 -29.85 16.00 -8.78
C PRO A 588 -29.57 17.06 -9.85
N MET A 589 -29.88 16.73 -11.11
CA MET A 589 -29.94 17.74 -12.17
C MET A 589 -30.96 18.82 -11.76
N PRO A 590 -30.68 20.10 -12.03
CA PRO A 590 -31.64 21.17 -11.77
C PRO A 590 -32.92 20.89 -12.57
N THR A 591 -34.05 20.81 -11.87
CA THR A 591 -35.32 20.35 -12.44
C THR A 591 -35.79 21.27 -13.55
N VAL A 592 -35.77 20.78 -14.80
CA VAL A 592 -36.38 21.47 -15.95
C VAL A 592 -37.82 20.99 -16.07
N THR A 593 -38.78 21.89 -15.83
CA THR A 593 -40.21 21.60 -16.01
C THR A 593 -40.50 21.35 -17.49
N PRO A 594 -41.22 20.28 -17.89
CA PRO A 594 -41.56 20.05 -19.29
C PRO A 594 -42.59 21.08 -19.77
N VAL A 595 -42.31 21.73 -20.89
CA VAL A 595 -43.27 22.55 -21.65
C VAL A 595 -43.77 21.71 -22.83
N PRO A 596 -45.09 21.64 -23.10
CA PRO A 596 -45.61 20.89 -24.24
C PRO A 596 -45.37 21.64 -25.56
N THR A 597 -45.10 20.86 -26.62
CA THR A 597 -44.85 21.36 -27.98
C THR A 597 -46.10 21.91 -28.65
N ALA A 598 -46.12 23.20 -29.00
CA ALA A 598 -46.90 23.74 -30.12
C ALA A 598 -46.25 24.99 -30.74
N THR A 599 -46.19 24.99 -32.07
CA THR A 599 -45.63 25.95 -33.03
C THR A 599 -46.50 27.23 -33.17
N PRO A 600 -46.11 28.30 -33.90
CA PRO A 600 -44.87 29.12 -33.93
C PRO A 600 -45.12 30.62 -33.60
N THR A 601 -44.07 31.48 -33.77
CA THR A 601 -44.14 32.96 -34.02
C THR A 601 -44.17 33.87 -32.79
N PRO A 602 -43.58 35.10 -32.81
CA PRO A 602 -42.46 35.64 -33.61
C PRO A 602 -41.23 36.01 -32.73
N ALA A 603 -40.21 36.60 -33.38
CA ALA A 603 -39.01 37.17 -32.77
C ALA A 603 -39.25 38.04 -31.52
N ILE A 604 -38.48 37.79 -30.45
CA ILE A 604 -38.38 38.70 -29.30
C ILE A 604 -37.05 39.44 -29.37
N THR A 605 -37.17 40.71 -29.76
CA THR A 605 -36.11 41.72 -29.69
C THR A 605 -35.82 42.07 -28.23
N SER A 606 -34.58 42.51 -27.95
CA SER A 606 -34.10 43.14 -26.71
C SER A 606 -33.94 42.24 -25.46
N ALA A 607 -32.78 42.46 -24.82
CA ALA A 607 -32.21 41.73 -23.69
C ALA A 607 -33.08 41.64 -22.43
N PRO A 608 -32.85 40.65 -21.55
CA PRO A 608 -33.49 40.59 -20.24
C PRO A 608 -32.99 41.74 -19.36
N THR A 609 -33.85 42.72 -19.09
CA THR A 609 -33.63 43.74 -18.07
C THR A 609 -33.49 43.08 -16.70
N VAL A 610 -32.27 43.06 -16.16
CA VAL A 610 -32.01 42.55 -14.81
C VAL A 610 -32.69 43.43 -13.76
N THR A 611 -33.80 42.96 -13.21
CA THR A 611 -34.40 43.53 -12.00
C THR A 611 -33.37 43.44 -10.86
N PRO A 612 -32.94 44.55 -10.25
CA PRO A 612 -31.88 44.52 -9.26
C PRO A 612 -32.35 43.84 -7.96
N THR A 613 -31.88 42.62 -7.72
CA THR A 613 -31.86 41.99 -6.39
C THR A 613 -31.36 43.02 -5.37
N PRO A 614 -32.02 43.23 -4.20
CA PRO A 614 -31.79 44.38 -3.34
C PRO A 614 -30.38 44.44 -2.74
N SER A 615 -29.46 45.00 -3.53
CA SER A 615 -28.06 45.25 -3.21
C SER A 615 -27.97 46.21 -2.03
N VAL A 616 -27.22 45.81 -1.01
CA VAL A 616 -26.92 46.69 0.13
C VAL A 616 -25.57 47.32 -0.15
N SER A 617 -25.54 48.65 -0.29
CA SER A 617 -24.36 49.39 -0.73
C SER A 617 -23.12 49.10 0.12
N VAL A 618 -21.97 48.97 -0.56
CA VAL A 618 -20.66 48.84 0.08
C VAL A 618 -20.47 49.99 1.07
N GLY A 619 -20.00 49.66 2.27
CA GLY A 619 -19.88 50.60 3.37
C GLY A 619 -21.02 50.57 4.38
N THR A 620 -22.20 50.05 4.02
CA THR A 620 -23.35 49.95 4.93
C THR A 620 -22.99 49.17 6.20
N LYS A 621 -23.32 49.73 7.37
CA LYS A 621 -23.15 49.06 8.67
C LYS A 621 -24.44 48.29 9.01
N ILE A 622 -24.30 46.99 9.27
CA ILE A 622 -25.40 46.10 9.66
C ILE A 622 -25.16 45.61 11.09
N THR A 623 -26.16 45.74 11.96
CA THR A 623 -26.13 45.11 13.29
C THR A 623 -27.06 43.90 13.30
N ASP A 624 -26.51 42.72 13.55
CA ASP A 624 -27.29 41.52 13.83
C ASP A 624 -27.91 41.66 15.24
N LYS A 625 -29.24 41.81 15.28
CA LYS A 625 -30.00 41.99 16.53
C LYS A 625 -29.93 40.77 17.46
N LYS A 626 -29.71 39.55 16.94
CA LYS A 626 -29.65 38.31 17.74
C LYS A 626 -28.31 38.15 18.44
N THR A 627 -27.21 38.41 17.74
CA THR A 627 -25.85 38.21 18.29
C THR A 627 -25.22 39.50 18.85
N GLY A 628 -25.77 40.67 18.50
CA GLY A 628 -25.15 41.96 18.77
C GLY A 628 -23.88 42.23 17.93
N ASN A 629 -23.57 41.37 16.94
CA ASN A 629 -22.47 41.54 16.01
C ASN A 629 -22.75 42.71 15.05
N ILE A 630 -21.70 43.46 14.71
CA ILE A 630 -21.75 44.60 13.82
C ILE A 630 -20.81 44.33 12.65
N TYR A 631 -21.33 44.46 11.44
CA TYR A 631 -20.63 44.21 10.18
C TYR A 631 -20.66 45.47 9.31
N LYS A 632 -19.69 45.59 8.39
CA LYS A 632 -19.65 46.56 7.31
C LYS A 632 -19.66 45.80 5.99
N VAL A 633 -20.55 46.13 5.06
CA VAL A 633 -20.52 45.55 3.71
C VAL A 633 -19.20 45.96 3.03
N THR A 634 -18.46 44.98 2.55
CA THR A 634 -17.17 45.17 1.84
C THR A 634 -17.28 44.87 0.35
N SER A 635 -18.26 44.06 -0.07
CA SER A 635 -18.63 43.89 -1.47
C SER A 635 -20.11 43.55 -1.55
N SER A 636 -20.81 44.23 -2.45
CA SER A 636 -22.22 43.96 -2.81
C SER A 636 -22.35 43.25 -4.16
N ARG A 637 -21.22 42.89 -4.80
CA ARG A 637 -21.16 42.14 -6.06
C ARG A 637 -21.96 40.85 -5.97
N SER A 638 -22.77 40.52 -6.97
CA SER A 638 -23.65 39.34 -6.92
C SER A 638 -22.85 38.03 -6.82
N SER A 639 -21.75 37.98 -7.58
CA SER A 639 -20.69 36.97 -7.58
C SER A 639 -19.97 36.83 -6.23
N SER A 640 -19.66 37.95 -5.58
CA SER A 640 -18.72 38.03 -4.45
C SER A 640 -19.24 38.91 -3.30
N GLN A 641 -20.38 38.55 -2.72
CA GLN A 641 -20.97 39.26 -1.57
C GLN A 641 -20.14 39.04 -0.31
N THR A 642 -19.56 40.12 0.26
CA THR A 642 -18.71 40.03 1.46
C THR A 642 -18.99 41.11 2.49
N VAL A 643 -18.73 40.78 3.76
CA VAL A 643 -18.71 41.73 4.88
C VAL A 643 -17.43 41.60 5.73
N ALA A 644 -17.01 42.72 6.30
CA ALA A 644 -16.06 42.75 7.41
C ALA A 644 -16.81 42.85 8.75
N PHE A 645 -16.39 42.06 9.74
CA PHE A 645 -16.82 42.19 11.13
C PHE A 645 -16.13 43.40 11.77
N ILE A 646 -16.89 44.42 12.17
CA ILE A 646 -16.36 45.68 12.72
C ILE A 646 -16.47 45.80 14.26
N GLY A 647 -17.24 44.95 14.92
CA GLY A 647 -17.36 44.94 16.37
C GLY A 647 -18.58 44.16 16.88
N ASN A 648 -18.81 44.18 18.19
CA ASN A 648 -19.95 43.50 18.82
C ASN A 648 -20.32 44.15 20.17
N LYS A 649 -21.61 44.12 20.54
CA LYS A 649 -22.15 44.75 21.78
C LYS A 649 -22.09 43.86 23.04
N VAL A 650 -21.68 42.59 22.93
CA VAL A 650 -21.78 41.56 23.97
C VAL A 650 -20.58 41.57 24.93
N LYS A 651 -20.86 41.19 26.19
CA LYS A 651 -19.95 41.36 27.32
C LYS A 651 -19.01 40.17 27.59
N THR A 652 -19.21 38.94 27.10
CA THR A 652 -18.37 37.78 27.55
C THR A 652 -17.94 36.76 26.49
N SER A 653 -18.75 36.46 25.46
CA SER A 653 -18.41 35.47 24.42
C SER A 653 -18.96 35.92 23.07
N VAL A 654 -18.20 35.72 21.99
CA VAL A 654 -18.60 36.11 20.63
C VAL A 654 -18.27 35.03 19.61
N THR A 655 -19.22 34.76 18.71
CA THR A 655 -19.00 33.93 17.51
C THR A 655 -19.06 34.84 16.28
N ILE A 656 -18.02 34.82 15.47
CA ILE A 656 -17.93 35.46 14.16
C ILE A 656 -18.22 34.36 13.13
N PRO A 657 -19.40 34.37 12.47
CA PRO A 657 -19.82 33.27 11.60
C PRO A 657 -19.03 33.23 10.29
N THR A 658 -19.25 32.19 9.49
CA THR A 658 -18.72 32.06 8.12
C THR A 658 -19.44 32.97 7.12
N THR A 659 -20.75 33.11 7.29
CA THR A 659 -21.64 33.91 6.46
C THR A 659 -22.68 34.61 7.33
N ILE A 660 -23.32 35.65 6.78
CA ILE A 660 -24.55 36.25 7.31
C ILE A 660 -25.56 36.45 6.18
N LYS A 661 -26.85 36.54 6.52
CA LYS A 661 -27.90 36.94 5.56
C LYS A 661 -28.27 38.41 5.77
N ILE A 662 -28.32 39.18 4.68
CA ILE A 662 -28.77 40.58 4.67
C ILE A 662 -29.79 40.70 3.53
N LYS A 663 -31.03 41.10 3.84
CA LYS A 663 -32.16 41.20 2.88
C LYS A 663 -32.31 39.93 2.00
N GLY A 664 -32.20 38.75 2.60
CA GLY A 664 -32.29 37.45 1.90
C GLY A 664 -30.96 36.96 1.28
N ALA A 665 -30.12 37.88 0.81
CA ALA A 665 -28.84 37.56 0.17
C ALA A 665 -27.74 37.15 1.18
N THR A 666 -26.79 36.30 0.78
CA THR A 666 -25.81 35.64 1.67
C THR A 666 -24.40 36.20 1.48
N TYR A 667 -23.88 36.87 2.51
CA TYR A 667 -22.57 37.51 2.48
C TYR A 667 -21.53 36.67 3.23
N LYS A 668 -20.37 36.41 2.62
CA LYS A 668 -19.21 35.77 3.26
C LYS A 668 -18.58 36.75 4.27
N VAL A 669 -18.35 36.33 5.51
CA VAL A 669 -17.61 37.15 6.49
C VAL A 669 -16.12 36.89 6.30
N THR A 670 -15.41 37.84 5.69
CA THR A 670 -14.02 37.66 5.21
C THR A 670 -12.97 38.35 6.06
N GLU A 671 -13.35 39.32 6.88
CA GLU A 671 -12.43 40.12 7.69
C GLU A 671 -12.93 40.34 9.12
N ILE A 672 -11.98 40.44 10.07
CA ILE A 672 -12.18 41.13 11.35
C ILE A 672 -11.45 42.47 11.27
N SER A 673 -12.16 43.59 11.33
CA SER A 673 -11.57 44.90 11.07
C SER A 673 -10.62 45.39 12.19
N THR A 674 -9.82 46.40 11.83
CA THR A 674 -8.94 47.13 12.75
C THR A 674 -9.72 47.61 13.99
N ASN A 675 -9.15 47.39 15.17
CA ASN A 675 -9.71 47.71 16.49
C ASN A 675 -11.05 47.02 16.89
N ALA A 676 -11.57 46.02 16.18
CA ALA A 676 -12.94 45.48 16.39
C ALA A 676 -13.31 45.07 17.83
N PHE A 677 -12.34 44.62 18.64
CA PHE A 677 -12.50 44.33 20.08
C PHE A 677 -11.49 45.09 20.97
N LYS A 678 -10.88 46.17 20.46
CA LYS A 678 -9.82 46.91 21.18
C LYS A 678 -10.27 47.29 22.59
N ASN A 679 -9.45 46.95 23.57
CA ASN A 679 -9.66 47.16 25.00
C ASN A 679 -10.93 46.51 25.57
N ASN A 680 -11.53 45.49 24.93
CA ASN A 680 -12.67 44.77 25.50
C ASN A 680 -12.24 43.96 26.75
N ARG A 681 -12.43 44.56 27.92
CA ARG A 681 -12.02 44.00 29.23
C ARG A 681 -12.93 42.89 29.75
N LYS A 682 -14.03 42.56 29.06
CA LYS A 682 -15.04 41.59 29.51
C LYS A 682 -15.07 40.31 28.66
N LEU A 683 -14.68 40.38 27.38
CA LEU A 683 -14.56 39.24 26.46
C LEU A 683 -13.66 38.13 27.01
N LYS A 684 -14.21 36.92 27.17
CA LYS A 684 -13.53 35.69 27.62
C LYS A 684 -13.28 34.69 26.49
N LYS A 685 -14.20 34.62 25.51
CA LYS A 685 -14.18 33.63 24.43
C LYS A 685 -14.47 34.26 23.07
N VAL A 686 -13.72 33.88 22.03
CA VAL A 686 -14.05 34.19 20.63
C VAL A 686 -13.95 32.95 19.73
N VAL A 687 -14.90 32.82 18.81
CA VAL A 687 -14.85 31.83 17.71
C VAL A 687 -14.80 32.59 16.39
N ILE A 688 -13.77 32.33 15.59
CA ILE A 688 -13.50 32.97 14.29
C ILE A 688 -13.87 31.98 13.17
N GLY A 689 -14.75 32.40 12.27
CA GLY A 689 -15.26 31.60 11.15
C GLY A 689 -14.20 31.18 10.12
N GLN A 690 -14.55 30.19 9.28
CA GLN A 690 -13.67 29.59 8.27
C GLN A 690 -13.31 30.54 7.12
N ASN A 691 -14.20 31.47 6.78
CA ASN A 691 -14.03 32.39 5.63
C ASN A 691 -13.12 33.60 5.93
N ILE A 692 -12.65 33.76 7.17
CA ILE A 692 -11.84 34.91 7.60
C ILE A 692 -10.43 34.81 6.99
N VAL A 693 -10.11 35.71 6.06
CA VAL A 693 -8.80 35.84 5.39
C VAL A 693 -7.95 37.00 5.93
N ARG A 694 -8.55 37.96 6.66
CA ARG A 694 -7.85 39.12 7.26
C ARG A 694 -8.27 39.39 8.71
N ILE A 695 -7.29 39.72 9.55
CA ILE A 695 -7.51 40.22 10.92
C ILE A 695 -6.77 41.56 11.04
N GLY A 696 -7.50 42.63 11.35
CA GLY A 696 -7.00 44.00 11.34
C GLY A 696 -6.00 44.34 12.47
N LYS A 697 -5.35 45.49 12.33
CA LYS A 697 -4.42 46.04 13.32
C LYS A 697 -5.14 46.20 14.67
N ASN A 698 -4.50 45.80 15.77
CA ASN A 698 -5.07 45.87 17.12
C ASN A 698 -6.44 45.16 17.33
N ALA A 699 -6.89 44.24 16.45
CA ALA A 699 -8.26 43.70 16.49
C ALA A 699 -8.72 43.17 17.87
N PHE A 700 -7.84 42.48 18.61
CA PHE A 700 -8.05 41.99 19.98
C PHE A 700 -7.07 42.63 20.99
N TYR A 701 -6.53 43.82 20.67
CA TYR A 701 -5.58 44.51 21.53
C TYR A 701 -6.19 44.78 22.91
N GLY A 702 -5.49 44.41 23.99
CA GLY A 702 -5.94 44.73 25.34
C GLY A 702 -7.14 43.90 25.85
N CYS A 703 -7.53 42.84 25.15
CA CYS A 703 -8.55 41.89 25.62
C CYS A 703 -8.02 41.01 26.78
N LYS A 704 -7.74 41.62 27.94
CA LYS A 704 -7.05 40.98 29.07
C LYS A 704 -7.73 39.72 29.62
N LYS A 705 -9.07 39.60 29.48
CA LYS A 705 -9.86 38.43 29.94
C LYS A 705 -10.02 37.33 28.87
N LEU A 706 -9.55 37.52 27.63
CA LEU A 706 -9.71 36.57 26.54
C LEU A 706 -8.82 35.34 26.75
N THR A 707 -9.41 34.25 27.23
CA THR A 707 -8.74 32.98 27.54
C THR A 707 -9.03 31.86 26.54
N SER A 708 -10.10 31.96 25.75
CA SER A 708 -10.47 30.96 24.75
C SER A 708 -10.59 31.59 23.36
N ILE A 709 -9.75 31.16 22.43
CA ILE A 709 -9.79 31.57 21.03
C ILE A 709 -9.95 30.29 20.19
N THR A 710 -10.92 30.24 19.28
CA THR A 710 -11.04 29.18 18.29
C THR A 710 -10.97 29.80 16.91
N ILE A 711 -10.00 29.38 16.09
CA ILE A 711 -9.85 29.84 14.71
C ILE A 711 -10.22 28.67 13.80
N LYS A 712 -11.29 28.81 13.00
CA LYS A 712 -11.70 27.81 12.00
C LYS A 712 -11.07 28.06 10.62
N SER A 713 -10.63 29.28 10.34
CA SER A 713 -9.97 29.61 9.07
C SER A 713 -8.60 28.93 8.94
N SER A 714 -8.33 28.38 7.75
CA SER A 714 -7.03 27.88 7.30
C SER A 714 -6.26 28.89 6.43
N ARG A 715 -6.83 30.07 6.15
CA ARG A 715 -6.35 31.02 5.11
C ARG A 715 -5.55 32.21 5.67
N LEU A 716 -5.20 32.23 6.97
CA LEU A 716 -4.50 33.35 7.59
C LEU A 716 -2.98 33.22 7.41
N THR A 717 -2.36 34.27 6.87
CA THR A 717 -0.91 34.40 6.73
C THR A 717 -0.35 35.50 7.63
N LEU A 718 0.99 35.59 7.76
CA LEU A 718 1.62 36.67 8.53
C LEU A 718 1.26 38.06 7.96
N LYS A 719 1.19 38.22 6.63
CA LYS A 719 0.83 39.47 5.93
C LYS A 719 -0.59 39.95 6.32
N ASN A 720 -1.54 39.01 6.44
CA ASN A 720 -2.96 39.33 6.58
C ASN A 720 -3.45 39.39 8.04
N ILE A 721 -2.57 39.21 9.02
CA ILE A 721 -2.85 39.52 10.44
C ILE A 721 -2.11 40.82 10.80
N GLY A 722 -2.84 41.84 11.22
CA GLY A 722 -2.31 43.18 11.51
C GLY A 722 -1.36 43.22 12.72
N LYS A 723 -0.46 44.21 12.72
CA LYS A 723 0.46 44.47 13.84
C LYS A 723 -0.33 44.62 15.15
N ASN A 724 0.18 44.02 16.23
CA ASN A 724 -0.42 44.02 17.56
C ASN A 724 -1.85 43.44 17.66
N ALA A 725 -2.34 42.68 16.67
CA ALA A 725 -3.71 42.13 16.67
C ALA A 725 -4.10 41.41 17.97
N PHE A 726 -3.17 40.69 18.61
CA PHE A 726 -3.39 39.97 19.88
C PHE A 726 -2.57 40.52 21.06
N LYS A 727 -1.96 41.70 20.93
CA LYS A 727 -1.12 42.26 22.01
C LYS A 727 -1.96 42.56 23.25
N ASN A 728 -1.43 42.24 24.44
CA ASN A 728 -2.10 42.41 25.73
C ASN A 728 -3.39 41.57 25.91
N THR A 729 -3.53 40.43 25.22
CA THR A 729 -4.49 39.36 25.58
C THR A 729 -4.02 38.56 26.79
N SER A 730 -4.87 37.68 27.33
CA SER A 730 -4.53 36.88 28.53
C SER A 730 -3.28 36.00 28.33
N PRO A 731 -2.37 35.92 29.32
CA PRO A 731 -1.27 34.95 29.29
C PRO A 731 -1.76 33.50 29.41
N LYS A 732 -2.97 33.27 29.94
CA LYS A 732 -3.62 31.95 30.03
C LYS A 732 -4.44 31.61 28.77
N ALA A 733 -4.27 32.36 27.67
CA ALA A 733 -5.03 32.11 26.44
C ALA A 733 -4.72 30.73 25.83
N THR A 734 -5.77 30.02 25.45
CA THR A 734 -5.71 28.79 24.66
C THR A 734 -6.32 29.06 23.29
N VAL A 735 -5.56 28.82 22.24
CA VAL A 735 -5.98 28.98 20.83
C VAL A 735 -6.15 27.59 20.21
N LYS A 736 -7.38 27.23 19.81
CA LYS A 736 -7.66 26.05 18.97
C LYS A 736 -7.57 26.45 17.50
N VAL A 737 -6.85 25.68 16.69
CA VAL A 737 -6.61 25.95 15.26
C VAL A 737 -6.77 24.66 14.42
N PRO A 738 -6.89 24.73 13.08
CA PRO A 738 -6.95 23.52 12.25
C PRO A 738 -5.65 22.70 12.36
N LYS A 739 -5.74 21.35 12.45
CA LYS A 739 -4.59 20.45 12.73
C LYS A 739 -3.39 20.72 11.81
N LYS A 740 -3.62 20.82 10.49
CA LYS A 740 -2.58 21.12 9.47
C LYS A 740 -1.93 22.51 9.64
N GLN A 741 -2.58 23.46 10.31
CA GLN A 741 -2.12 24.85 10.45
C GLN A 741 -1.46 25.15 11.80
N LYS A 742 -1.35 24.16 12.71
CA LYS A 742 -0.89 24.34 14.09
C LYS A 742 0.49 25.00 14.20
N VAL A 743 1.47 24.53 13.42
CA VAL A 743 2.85 25.03 13.44
C VAL A 743 2.90 26.49 12.99
N LEU A 744 2.34 26.78 11.81
CA LEU A 744 2.28 28.13 11.25
C LEU A 744 1.55 29.10 12.19
N TYR A 745 0.38 28.70 12.71
CA TYR A 745 -0.45 29.59 13.53
C TYR A 745 0.20 29.89 14.89
N ASN A 746 0.90 28.92 15.50
CA ASN A 746 1.71 29.15 16.70
C ASN A 746 2.79 30.23 16.46
N GLN A 747 3.46 30.22 15.29
CA GLN A 747 4.45 31.23 14.93
C GLN A 747 3.83 32.60 14.64
N ILE A 748 2.87 32.68 13.71
CA ILE A 748 2.35 33.99 13.23
C ILE A 748 1.53 34.71 14.30
N LEU A 749 0.75 34.01 15.13
CA LEU A 749 -0.04 34.65 16.19
C LEU A 749 0.87 35.26 17.26
N LYS A 750 1.96 34.58 17.63
CA LYS A 750 2.99 35.12 18.54
C LYS A 750 3.68 36.34 17.93
N LYS A 751 4.09 36.28 16.65
CA LYS A 751 4.60 37.45 15.89
C LYS A 751 3.61 38.62 15.81
N ARG A 752 2.30 38.38 15.99
CA ARG A 752 1.23 39.40 16.00
C ARG A 752 0.68 39.72 17.41
N GLY A 753 1.45 39.38 18.45
CA GLY A 753 1.27 39.88 19.81
C GLY A 753 0.60 38.91 20.78
N LEU A 754 0.22 37.70 20.35
CA LEU A 754 -0.27 36.67 21.26
C LEU A 754 0.81 36.38 22.33
N ASN A 755 0.40 36.27 23.59
CA ASN A 755 1.33 36.11 24.71
C ASN A 755 2.21 34.85 24.53
N LYS A 756 3.52 34.94 24.84
CA LYS A 756 4.47 33.82 24.74
C LYS A 756 4.00 32.57 25.51
N LYS A 757 3.32 32.76 26.65
CA LYS A 757 2.77 31.69 27.52
C LYS A 757 1.43 31.09 27.04
N ALA A 758 0.81 31.66 26.00
CA ALA A 758 -0.44 31.14 25.44
C ALA A 758 -0.23 29.80 24.73
N LYS A 759 -1.16 28.85 24.95
CA LYS A 759 -1.12 27.50 24.35
C LYS A 759 -1.86 27.51 23.02
N VAL A 760 -1.17 27.26 21.91
CA VAL A 760 -1.78 27.00 20.59
C VAL A 760 -1.86 25.49 20.39
N LYS A 761 -3.05 24.94 20.19
CA LYS A 761 -3.29 23.50 20.18
C LYS A 761 -4.12 23.01 19.00
#